data_AF-E7A0S3-F1
#
_entry.id   AF-E7A0S3-F1
#
_cell.length_a   1.000
_cell.length_b   1.000
_cell.length_c   1.000
_cell.angle_alpha   90.00
_cell.angle_beta   90.00
_cell.angle_gamma   90.00
#
_symmetry.space_group_name_H-M   'P 1'
#
loop_
_entity.id
_entity.type
_entity.pdbx_description
1 polymer ?
#
loop_
_entity_poly.entity_id
_entity_poly.type
_entity_poly.pdbx_seq_one_letter_code
_entity_poly.pdbx_strand_id
1 'polypeptide(L)'
;MIASLARVHRGRNGISAAQKALGATRTLATPAADGRVPNFHPSRVPPYTELLANLETVRAQLNRPLTLSEKILYSHLRNPEHDLAGVGADVSAIRGKKYLKLKIDRLAMQDASAQMALLQFMTCGLPRTAIPSSVHCDHLIQAYEGAEADLKRSIASNHEVFAFLESASKKYGIEFWGPGSGIIHQIVLENYAAPGLLMLGTDSHTPNASGLGCLAIGVGGADAVDAMTNTPWELMAPKVLGVHLKGQLSPWCTPKDVILHLAGKLTVRGGTGKIVEYSGPGLQSLPATGLATMSNMGAEVGATTSAFPFTPAMGSYLEATGRAEVARAAENAARQGLLAADEGAEYDERIEINLSDLEPCLNGPFTPDLSTPLSEFVAKAKSEARDHPVELSAALIGSCTNSSYADMARCASLAQQARDRGMKVKSSFDVTPGSEQVRATVERDGIQQVLTDVGGRVLANACGPCIGQWNRKELQGEDNVILTSFNRNFRGRNDGNSKTWNLLASPEIVTAMAFAGRLDFNPMTDSLTAPDGKPFKFEPPSSDVLPPSGFAQGDIDYLPAPMPEPQPHTEVLISPTSARLEPLQPFSSPFAATAAHGRYELPAMRCLLRIKGKCTTDHISAAGPWLKYKGHLSNLAENTLIGATNDELDAVNLAQDYETRSQDTIPGIAKLYKSRQQPWMMVADHNYGEGSAREHAALQPRFYGCNLIVARSIARIAETNLRKQGVLTLLFENEDDYLKIGAGDLVETVNLTDLIRPGGDLATQVKLKVTKFAEDGTTVKETFELPTKHSLSAAHLDWIRAGSALNLIREQASSAAKASGAFAAAKSAASKVGAALGGVRGYATAAKPGGGSRNPNDPNYVPPAADPRTESIRKLVFPPAPASAKDKAAHAATSAAAVLPFGAHSEEIHSTITRAWLLFQRTQRDELAARLDKKHARLREALADLRATDERLYAAATYRVAPNKRSPKEHRKLVELGLVTLPGQRARADAPSGAEARRLVKAVAGGARLEGLFPREMRVPTATLGRKGWPAFEGPQ
;
A
#
# COMPACT_ATOMS: atom_id res chain seq x y z
N MET A 1 41.01 26.35 -34.07
CA MET A 1 41.30 27.43 -35.03
C MET A 1 41.93 26.82 -36.27
N ILE A 2 41.32 27.09 -37.44
CA ILE A 2 41.96 27.32 -38.76
C ILE A 2 42.84 26.17 -39.30
N ALA A 3 42.73 25.63 -40.52
CA ALA A 3 41.87 25.74 -41.69
C ALA A 3 42.42 24.65 -42.67
N SER A 4 41.61 23.88 -43.41
CA SER A 4 41.10 24.20 -44.77
C SER A 4 42.24 24.30 -45.81
N LEU A 5 42.27 23.62 -46.98
CA LEU A 5 41.34 23.58 -48.12
C LEU A 5 41.93 22.63 -49.21
N ALA A 6 41.15 21.76 -49.86
CA ALA A 6 40.42 21.91 -51.15
C ALA A 6 41.28 21.76 -52.43
N ARG A 7 40.81 21.11 -53.52
CA ARG A 7 39.77 21.52 -54.51
C ARG A 7 39.47 20.32 -55.44
N VAL A 8 38.38 20.23 -56.21
CA VAL A 8 37.91 21.04 -57.38
C VAL A 8 36.43 20.66 -57.67
N HIS A 9 35.41 21.55 -57.69
CA HIS A 9 34.89 22.50 -58.73
C HIS A 9 34.23 21.83 -59.98
N ARG A 10 33.05 22.21 -60.51
CA ARG A 10 32.39 23.51 -60.86
C ARG A 10 30.84 23.30 -60.93
N GLY A 11 29.88 24.24 -60.84
CA GLY A 11 29.83 25.70 -60.75
C GLY A 11 29.15 26.38 -61.96
N ARG A 12 27.95 26.99 -61.82
CA ARG A 12 27.68 28.47 -61.94
C ARG A 12 26.20 28.93 -62.17
N ASN A 13 25.88 30.01 -61.43
CA ASN A 13 24.99 31.20 -61.67
C ASN A 13 23.46 30.98 -61.80
N GLY A 14 22.53 31.75 -61.20
CA GLY A 14 22.53 32.92 -60.30
C GLY A 14 21.30 33.83 -60.57
N ILE A 15 20.68 34.39 -59.49
CA ILE A 15 19.92 35.66 -59.39
C ILE A 15 18.35 35.65 -59.27
N SER A 16 17.87 36.34 -58.20
CA SER A 16 16.68 37.21 -58.05
C SER A 16 15.28 36.71 -57.58
N ALA A 17 14.90 37.20 -56.39
CA ALA A 17 13.67 37.88 -55.93
C ALA A 17 12.22 37.43 -56.29
N ALA A 18 11.43 37.35 -55.20
CA ALA A 18 10.03 37.80 -55.01
C ALA A 18 8.84 37.14 -55.78
N GLN A 19 7.93 36.61 -54.95
CA GLN A 19 6.46 36.62 -55.02
C GLN A 19 5.66 35.70 -55.98
N LYS A 20 4.63 35.11 -55.33
CA LYS A 20 3.29 34.72 -55.79
C LYS A 20 3.06 33.32 -56.37
N ALA A 21 2.47 32.51 -55.47
CA ALA A 21 1.14 31.90 -55.57
C ALA A 21 0.87 30.91 -56.72
N LEU A 22 0.44 29.69 -56.31
CA LEU A 22 -0.60 28.81 -56.88
C LEU A 22 -0.27 27.41 -56.34
N GLY A 23 -1.00 26.85 -55.38
CA GLY A 23 -2.35 26.30 -55.55
C GLY A 23 -2.29 24.89 -54.99
N ALA A 24 -2.73 24.71 -53.74
CA ALA A 24 -2.64 23.44 -53.03
C ALA A 24 -3.74 22.47 -53.52
N THR A 25 -3.36 21.45 -54.29
CA THR A 25 -4.17 20.23 -54.44
C THR A 25 -3.79 19.26 -53.33
N ARG A 26 -4.68 19.15 -52.34
CA ARG A 26 -4.62 18.10 -51.31
C ARG A 26 -5.00 16.76 -51.94
N THR A 27 -4.08 15.80 -51.96
CA THR A 27 -4.41 14.39 -52.09
C THR A 27 -4.45 13.76 -50.71
N LEU A 28 -5.65 13.42 -50.23
CA LEU A 28 -5.87 12.57 -49.06
C LEU A 28 -5.54 11.13 -49.48
N ALA A 29 -4.36 10.64 -49.15
CA ALA A 29 -4.08 9.22 -49.17
C ALA A 29 -4.58 8.62 -47.84
N THR A 30 -5.65 7.83 -47.90
CA THR A 30 -6.10 7.00 -46.78
C THR A 30 -5.11 5.83 -46.64
N PRO A 31 -4.41 5.67 -45.50
CA PRO A 31 -3.60 4.47 -45.31
C PRO A 31 -4.54 3.27 -45.16
N ALA A 32 -4.21 2.17 -45.83
CA ALA A 32 -4.87 0.90 -45.61
C ALA A 32 -4.71 0.49 -44.13
N ALA A 33 -5.80 0.01 -43.52
CA ALA A 33 -5.82 -0.49 -42.16
C ALA A 33 -5.01 -1.80 -42.08
N ASP A 34 -3.71 -1.66 -41.78
CA ASP A 34 -2.97 -2.65 -41.02
C ASP A 34 -3.69 -2.81 -39.67
N GLY A 35 -4.07 -4.02 -39.29
CA GLY A 35 -4.78 -4.35 -38.04
C GLY A 35 -4.06 -4.00 -36.72
N ARG A 36 -3.05 -3.13 -36.74
CA ARG A 36 -2.45 -2.50 -35.55
C ARG A 36 -3.48 -1.64 -34.81
N VAL A 37 -3.76 -1.99 -33.57
CA VAL A 37 -4.33 -1.06 -32.58
C VAL A 37 -3.45 0.21 -32.57
N PRO A 38 -4.01 1.43 -32.65
CA PRO A 38 -3.21 2.65 -32.76
C PRO A 38 -2.22 2.77 -31.59
N ASN A 39 -0.93 2.62 -31.88
CA ASN A 39 0.13 2.51 -30.86
C ASN A 39 0.46 3.86 -30.19
N PHE A 40 -0.06 4.96 -30.73
CA PHE A 40 0.21 6.31 -30.26
C PHE A 40 -1.09 7.01 -29.86
N HIS A 41 -1.11 7.53 -28.62
CA HIS A 41 -2.14 8.43 -28.15
C HIS A 41 -1.48 9.73 -27.66
N PRO A 42 -2.00 10.92 -28.03
CA PRO A 42 -1.39 12.20 -27.66
C PRO A 42 -1.18 12.41 -26.16
N SER A 43 -1.98 11.76 -25.31
CA SER A 43 -1.81 11.81 -23.84
C SER A 43 -0.50 11.20 -23.33
N ARG A 44 0.26 10.50 -24.18
CA ARG A 44 1.61 9.98 -23.87
C ARG A 44 2.71 11.03 -24.10
N VAL A 45 2.38 12.17 -24.69
CA VAL A 45 3.31 13.30 -24.89
C VAL A 45 3.08 14.33 -23.77
N PRO A 46 4.13 14.73 -23.02
CA PRO A 46 4.02 15.79 -22.04
C PRO A 46 3.53 17.11 -22.69
N PRO A 47 2.84 17.98 -21.94
CA PRO A 47 2.29 19.23 -22.47
C PRO A 47 3.39 20.31 -22.67
N TYR A 48 4.41 20.02 -23.49
CA TYR A 48 5.63 20.84 -23.62
C TYR A 48 5.36 22.31 -23.92
N THR A 49 4.31 22.63 -24.69
CA THR A 49 3.93 24.03 -24.96
C THR A 49 3.58 24.77 -23.67
N GLU A 50 2.79 24.16 -22.78
CA GLU A 50 2.45 24.73 -21.47
C GLU A 50 3.68 24.79 -20.57
N LEU A 51 4.48 23.71 -20.52
CA LEU A 51 5.67 23.64 -19.68
C LEU A 51 6.74 24.67 -20.06
N LEU A 52 6.95 24.90 -21.35
CA LEU A 52 7.90 25.91 -21.84
C LEU A 52 7.44 27.33 -21.53
N ALA A 53 6.14 27.62 -21.69
CA ALA A 53 5.57 28.92 -21.31
C ALA A 53 5.67 29.17 -19.80
N ASN A 54 5.39 28.16 -18.98
CA ASN A 54 5.57 28.25 -17.53
C ASN A 54 7.04 28.41 -17.16
N LEU A 55 7.96 27.74 -17.86
CA LEU A 55 9.40 27.88 -17.63
C LEU A 55 9.90 29.31 -17.88
N GLU A 56 9.38 30.01 -18.89
CA GLU A 56 9.69 31.43 -19.12
C GLU A 56 9.26 32.29 -17.92
N THR A 57 8.06 32.04 -17.40
CA THR A 57 7.55 32.72 -16.19
C THR A 57 8.42 32.42 -14.97
N VAL A 58 8.78 31.15 -14.75
CA VAL A 58 9.66 30.72 -13.66
C VAL A 58 11.03 31.40 -13.75
N ARG A 59 11.62 31.46 -14.95
CA ARG A 59 12.91 32.12 -15.18
C ARG A 59 12.85 33.61 -14.85
N ALA A 60 11.76 34.29 -15.23
CA ALA A 60 11.56 35.69 -14.89
C ALA A 60 11.44 35.94 -13.38
N GLN A 61 10.78 35.04 -12.64
CA GLN A 61 10.60 35.15 -11.19
C GLN A 61 11.87 34.86 -10.39
N LEU A 62 12.68 33.89 -10.83
CA LEU A 62 13.84 33.41 -10.07
C LEU A 62 15.17 34.05 -10.50
N ASN A 63 15.29 34.49 -11.77
CA ASN A 63 16.48 35.15 -12.32
C ASN A 63 17.82 34.46 -11.97
N ARG A 64 17.85 33.12 -12.07
CA ARG A 64 19.04 32.28 -11.85
C ARG A 64 19.00 31.01 -12.70
N PRO A 65 20.14 30.32 -12.90
CA PRO A 65 20.17 28.98 -13.45
C PRO A 65 19.34 27.99 -12.61
N LEU A 66 18.62 27.09 -13.28
CA LEU A 66 17.79 26.06 -12.67
C LEU A 66 18.38 24.67 -12.90
N THR A 67 18.31 23.81 -11.89
CA THR A 67 18.55 22.37 -12.08
C THR A 67 17.46 21.76 -12.97
N LEU A 68 17.69 20.56 -13.52
CA LEU A 68 16.66 19.87 -14.32
C LEU A 68 15.40 19.62 -13.50
N SER A 69 15.57 19.13 -12.28
CA SER A 69 14.48 18.87 -11.35
C SER A 69 13.65 20.12 -11.05
N GLU A 70 14.30 21.28 -10.88
CA GLU A 70 13.61 22.56 -10.72
C GLU A 70 12.84 22.98 -11.97
N LYS A 71 13.43 22.83 -13.16
CA LYS A 71 12.71 23.14 -14.41
C LYS A 71 11.44 22.33 -14.55
N ILE A 72 11.51 21.01 -14.30
CA ILE A 72 10.34 20.15 -14.38
C ILE A 72 9.35 20.52 -13.27
N LEU A 73 9.73 20.56 -11.99
CA LEU A 73 8.78 20.87 -10.92
C LEU A 73 8.14 22.25 -11.05
N TYR A 74 8.93 23.30 -11.31
CA TYR A 74 8.42 24.67 -11.30
C TYR A 74 7.58 24.98 -12.54
N SER A 75 7.83 24.34 -13.68
CA SER A 75 6.95 24.45 -14.86
C SER A 75 5.60 23.74 -14.68
N HIS A 76 5.47 22.86 -13.68
CA HIS A 76 4.21 22.21 -13.31
C HIS A 76 3.47 22.91 -12.17
N LEU A 77 3.94 24.06 -11.68
CA LEU A 77 3.18 24.88 -10.74
C LEU A 77 1.87 25.33 -11.39
N ARG A 78 0.77 25.30 -10.64
CA ARG A 78 -0.52 25.77 -11.16
C ARG A 78 -0.53 27.28 -11.42
N ASN A 79 0.22 28.05 -10.63
CA ASN A 79 0.38 29.49 -10.81
C ASN A 79 1.82 29.90 -10.45
N PRO A 80 2.79 29.70 -11.37
CA PRO A 80 4.20 30.00 -11.10
C PRO A 80 4.45 31.49 -10.78
N GLU A 81 3.67 32.40 -11.35
CA GLU A 81 3.77 33.84 -11.07
C GLU A 81 3.47 34.14 -9.60
N HIS A 82 2.37 33.60 -9.07
CA HIS A 82 1.98 33.77 -7.68
C HIS A 82 2.89 32.97 -6.72
N ASP A 83 3.13 31.70 -7.02
CA ASP A 83 3.79 30.78 -6.07
C ASP A 83 5.28 31.09 -5.89
N LEU A 84 5.90 31.70 -6.90
CA LEU A 84 7.32 32.12 -6.89
C LEU A 84 7.51 33.63 -6.72
N ALA A 85 6.43 34.41 -6.56
CA ALA A 85 6.51 35.85 -6.34
C ALA A 85 7.45 36.20 -5.17
N GLY A 86 8.34 37.17 -5.40
CA GLY A 86 9.22 37.73 -4.37
C GLY A 86 10.31 36.78 -3.85
N VAL A 87 10.50 35.61 -4.45
CA VAL A 87 11.62 34.71 -4.08
C VAL A 87 12.96 35.28 -4.57
N GLY A 88 13.03 35.68 -5.84
CA GLY A 88 14.28 36.07 -6.49
C GLY A 88 15.28 34.89 -6.63
N ALA A 89 16.58 35.22 -6.59
CA ALA A 89 17.66 34.28 -6.91
C ALA A 89 18.13 33.41 -5.72
N ASP A 90 17.62 33.61 -4.50
CA ASP A 90 18.03 32.79 -3.35
C ASP A 90 17.39 31.39 -3.41
N VAL A 91 18.19 30.38 -3.75
CA VAL A 91 17.79 28.96 -3.78
C VAL A 91 17.20 28.51 -2.43
N SER A 92 17.76 29.01 -1.33
CA SER A 92 17.38 28.62 0.03
C SER A 92 16.02 29.16 0.44
N ALA A 93 15.46 30.13 -0.30
CA ALA A 93 14.13 30.67 -0.06
C ALA A 93 13.01 29.73 -0.53
N ILE A 94 13.32 28.76 -1.40
CA ILE A 94 12.38 27.72 -1.86
C ILE A 94 12.72 26.35 -1.27
N ARG A 95 13.92 25.83 -1.55
CA ARG A 95 14.28 24.43 -1.28
C ARG A 95 14.18 24.12 0.23
N GLY A 96 13.39 23.10 0.58
CA GLY A 96 13.11 22.67 1.94
C GLY A 96 12.22 23.60 2.76
N LYS A 97 11.69 24.69 2.17
CA LYS A 97 10.89 25.71 2.90
C LYS A 97 9.50 25.93 2.33
N LYS A 98 9.34 25.92 0.99
CA LYS A 98 8.05 26.18 0.33
C LYS A 98 7.39 24.90 -0.17
N TYR A 99 6.08 24.81 -0.02
CA TYR A 99 5.27 23.80 -0.71
C TYR A 99 4.92 24.26 -2.12
N LEU A 100 5.19 23.39 -3.08
CA LEU A 100 4.85 23.54 -4.48
C LEU A 100 3.44 22.98 -4.69
N LYS A 101 2.56 23.75 -5.35
CA LYS A 101 1.21 23.34 -5.73
C LYS A 101 1.23 22.87 -7.18
N LEU A 102 1.39 21.58 -7.36
CA LEU A 102 1.73 20.98 -8.65
C LEU A 102 0.50 20.43 -9.37
N LYS A 103 0.51 20.56 -10.69
CA LYS A 103 -0.38 19.87 -11.63
C LYS A 103 0.29 18.56 -12.04
N ILE A 104 -0.41 17.45 -11.89
CA ILE A 104 0.09 16.12 -12.24
C ILE A 104 -0.36 15.75 -13.65
N ASP A 105 0.54 15.21 -14.47
CA ASP A 105 0.20 14.78 -15.83
C ASP A 105 -0.43 13.39 -15.87
N ARG A 106 0.04 12.48 -15.01
CA ARG A 106 -0.37 11.07 -15.01
C ARG A 106 -0.29 10.42 -13.63
N LEU A 107 -1.16 9.44 -13.42
CA LEU A 107 -1.14 8.53 -12.27
C LEU A 107 -0.99 7.06 -12.70
N ALA A 108 -0.16 6.30 -11.97
CA ALA A 108 -0.10 4.84 -12.08
C ALA A 108 -0.32 4.19 -10.70
N MET A 109 -1.18 3.18 -10.63
CA MET A 109 -1.51 2.49 -9.37
C MET A 109 -1.29 1.00 -9.50
N GLN A 110 -0.80 0.35 -8.45
CA GLN A 110 -0.67 -1.10 -8.39
C GLN A 110 -1.79 -1.71 -7.53
N ASP A 111 -2.19 -2.94 -7.81
CA ASP A 111 -3.36 -3.62 -7.24
C ASP A 111 -3.44 -3.65 -5.70
N ALA A 112 -2.32 -3.70 -4.99
CA ALA A 112 -2.30 -3.66 -3.53
C ALA A 112 -2.59 -2.26 -2.92
N SER A 113 -2.36 -1.17 -3.66
CA SER A 113 -2.67 0.21 -3.21
C SER A 113 -3.87 0.84 -3.94
N ALA A 114 -4.14 0.42 -5.18
CA ALA A 114 -5.27 0.85 -6.00
C ALA A 114 -6.61 0.59 -5.33
N GLN A 115 -6.72 -0.47 -4.50
CA GLN A 115 -7.92 -0.80 -3.74
C GLN A 115 -8.46 0.41 -2.96
N MET A 116 -7.67 0.95 -2.03
CA MET A 116 -8.10 2.06 -1.17
C MET A 116 -8.16 3.39 -1.95
N ALA A 117 -7.28 3.60 -2.93
CA ALA A 117 -7.31 4.80 -3.76
C ALA A 117 -8.62 4.91 -4.57
N LEU A 118 -9.05 3.81 -5.21
CA LEU A 118 -10.30 3.79 -5.97
C LEU A 118 -11.52 3.83 -5.07
N LEU A 119 -11.51 3.13 -3.92
CA LEU A 119 -12.59 3.24 -2.94
C LEU A 119 -12.79 4.68 -2.44
N GLN A 120 -11.70 5.43 -2.20
CA GLN A 120 -11.79 6.85 -1.86
C GLN A 120 -12.28 7.69 -3.03
N PHE A 121 -11.78 7.45 -4.24
CA PHE A 121 -12.24 8.15 -5.44
C PHE A 121 -13.75 7.96 -5.69
N MET A 122 -14.28 6.76 -5.45
CA MET A 122 -15.72 6.48 -5.53
C MET A 122 -16.54 7.40 -4.62
N THR A 123 -16.02 7.77 -3.44
CA THR A 123 -16.71 8.69 -2.51
C THR A 123 -16.76 10.13 -3.02
N CYS A 124 -15.90 10.52 -3.97
CA CYS A 124 -15.90 11.86 -4.57
C CYS A 124 -17.12 12.08 -5.48
N GLY A 125 -17.77 11.01 -5.94
CA GLY A 125 -18.93 11.11 -6.84
C GLY A 125 -18.61 11.65 -8.24
N LEU A 126 -17.33 11.63 -8.65
CA LEU A 126 -16.92 12.05 -9.98
C LEU A 126 -17.17 10.93 -11.01
N PRO A 127 -17.52 11.27 -12.26
CA PRO A 127 -17.82 10.27 -13.29
C PRO A 127 -16.58 9.65 -13.94
N ARG A 128 -15.41 10.28 -13.81
CA ARG A 128 -14.12 9.84 -14.41
C ARG A 128 -12.94 10.49 -13.71
N THR A 129 -11.74 9.94 -13.87
CA THR A 129 -10.50 10.63 -13.45
C THR A 129 -10.24 11.86 -14.33
N ALA A 130 -9.64 12.89 -13.72
CA ALA A 130 -9.32 14.14 -14.38
C ALA A 130 -8.03 14.07 -15.22
N ILE A 131 -7.15 13.11 -14.91
CA ILE A 131 -5.89 12.87 -15.63
C ILE A 131 -5.81 11.41 -16.09
N PRO A 132 -5.00 11.11 -17.13
CA PRO A 132 -4.66 9.74 -17.51
C PRO A 132 -4.22 8.92 -16.29
N SER A 133 -4.91 7.80 -16.07
CA SER A 133 -4.70 6.94 -14.90
C SER A 133 -4.63 5.49 -15.35
N SER A 134 -3.82 4.68 -14.65
CA SER A 134 -3.71 3.24 -14.93
C SER A 134 -3.64 2.42 -13.64
N VAL A 135 -4.18 1.20 -13.69
CA VAL A 135 -4.10 0.18 -12.64
C VAL A 135 -3.33 -1.03 -13.17
N HIS A 136 -2.43 -1.58 -12.36
CA HIS A 136 -1.53 -2.69 -12.71
C HIS A 136 -1.67 -3.83 -11.70
N CYS A 137 -1.89 -5.06 -12.17
CA CYS A 137 -2.11 -6.23 -11.32
C CYS A 137 -0.86 -7.11 -11.19
N ASP A 138 0.05 -6.74 -10.28
CA ASP A 138 1.39 -7.32 -10.15
C ASP A 138 1.80 -7.72 -8.72
N HIS A 139 1.13 -7.23 -7.65
CA HIS A 139 1.51 -7.55 -6.27
C HIS A 139 0.74 -8.73 -5.67
N LEU A 140 -0.30 -9.23 -6.33
CA LEU A 140 -1.13 -10.33 -5.81
C LEU A 140 -0.82 -11.69 -6.46
N ILE A 141 0.23 -11.79 -7.26
CA ILE A 141 0.69 -13.04 -7.86
C ILE A 141 1.82 -13.65 -7.02
N GLN A 142 1.55 -14.84 -6.44
CA GLN A 142 2.48 -15.53 -5.55
C GLN A 142 3.30 -16.59 -6.30
N ALA A 143 4.63 -16.49 -6.24
CA ALA A 143 5.55 -17.46 -6.83
C ALA A 143 5.60 -18.77 -6.03
N TYR A 144 5.59 -19.91 -6.71
CA TYR A 144 5.76 -21.25 -6.12
C TYR A 144 6.27 -22.28 -7.14
N GLU A 145 5.46 -22.61 -8.16
CA GLU A 145 5.68 -23.73 -9.08
C GLU A 145 6.22 -23.27 -10.44
N GLY A 146 5.99 -22.01 -10.81
CA GLY A 146 6.32 -21.45 -12.12
C GLY A 146 5.19 -20.60 -12.69
N ALA A 147 5.50 -19.79 -13.69
CA ALA A 147 4.66 -18.69 -14.19
C ALA A 147 3.17 -19.06 -14.40
N GLU A 148 2.89 -20.09 -15.19
CA GLU A 148 1.51 -20.43 -15.59
C GLU A 148 0.65 -20.90 -14.41
N ALA A 149 1.16 -21.86 -13.61
CA ALA A 149 0.47 -22.39 -12.45
C ALA A 149 0.26 -21.31 -11.37
N ASP A 150 1.28 -20.47 -11.15
CA ASP A 150 1.25 -19.40 -10.17
C ASP A 150 0.24 -18.30 -10.56
N LEU A 151 0.20 -17.93 -11.84
CA LEU A 151 -0.77 -16.96 -12.37
C LEU A 151 -2.19 -17.48 -12.22
N LYS A 152 -2.48 -18.71 -12.68
CA LYS A 152 -3.81 -19.32 -12.59
C LYS A 152 -4.31 -19.40 -11.13
N ARG A 153 -3.44 -19.83 -10.21
CA ARG A 153 -3.75 -19.91 -8.77
C ARG A 153 -4.02 -18.53 -8.18
N SER A 154 -3.25 -17.53 -8.56
CA SER A 154 -3.35 -16.16 -8.03
C SER A 154 -4.57 -15.42 -8.55
N ILE A 155 -4.95 -15.63 -9.82
CA ILE A 155 -6.22 -15.16 -10.39
C ILE A 155 -7.39 -15.76 -9.63
N ALA A 156 -7.39 -17.06 -9.39
CA ALA A 156 -8.46 -17.71 -8.63
C ALA A 156 -8.57 -17.21 -7.19
N SER A 157 -7.44 -17.07 -6.48
CA SER A 157 -7.43 -16.70 -5.06
C SER A 157 -7.69 -15.20 -4.81
N ASN A 158 -7.43 -14.34 -5.80
CA ASN A 158 -7.65 -12.89 -5.71
C ASN A 158 -8.72 -12.37 -6.68
N HIS A 159 -9.53 -13.25 -7.26
CA HIS A 159 -10.57 -12.92 -8.23
C HIS A 159 -11.44 -11.72 -7.80
N GLU A 160 -11.85 -11.69 -6.53
CA GLU A 160 -12.64 -10.58 -5.98
C GLU A 160 -11.96 -9.22 -6.13
N VAL A 161 -10.65 -9.14 -5.84
CA VAL A 161 -9.90 -7.88 -5.94
C VAL A 161 -9.71 -7.49 -7.40
N PHE A 162 -9.37 -8.44 -8.27
CA PHE A 162 -9.20 -8.16 -9.70
C PHE A 162 -10.51 -7.71 -10.36
N ALA A 163 -11.63 -8.37 -10.05
CA ALA A 163 -12.95 -7.99 -10.54
C ALA A 163 -13.38 -6.59 -10.06
N PHE A 164 -13.07 -6.23 -8.81
CA PHE A 164 -13.28 -4.88 -8.30
C PHE A 164 -12.46 -3.84 -9.10
N LEU A 165 -11.15 -4.07 -9.25
CA LEU A 165 -10.26 -3.13 -9.92
C LEU A 165 -10.63 -2.96 -11.41
N GLU A 166 -10.95 -4.04 -12.10
CA GLU A 166 -11.39 -4.01 -13.50
C GLU A 166 -12.72 -3.24 -13.64
N SER A 167 -13.73 -3.57 -12.83
CA SER A 167 -15.05 -2.92 -12.91
C SER A 167 -15.00 -1.44 -12.53
N ALA A 168 -14.22 -1.07 -11.51
CA ALA A 168 -13.95 0.33 -11.17
C ALA A 168 -13.22 1.05 -12.31
N SER A 169 -12.24 0.40 -12.94
CA SER A 169 -11.47 1.01 -14.03
C SER A 169 -12.34 1.27 -15.26
N LYS A 170 -13.20 0.31 -15.64
CA LYS A 170 -14.22 0.49 -16.68
C LYS A 170 -15.17 1.64 -16.36
N LYS A 171 -15.64 1.73 -15.11
CA LYS A 171 -16.57 2.79 -14.69
C LYS A 171 -15.98 4.19 -14.85
N TYR A 172 -14.72 4.36 -14.45
CA TYR A 172 -14.08 5.68 -14.34
C TYR A 172 -13.14 6.04 -15.49
N GLY A 173 -13.03 5.18 -16.51
CA GLY A 173 -12.16 5.44 -17.68
C GLY A 173 -10.67 5.34 -17.35
N ILE A 174 -10.29 4.31 -16.61
CA ILE A 174 -8.92 4.03 -16.17
C ILE A 174 -8.37 2.86 -16.98
N GLU A 175 -7.12 2.97 -17.45
CA GLU A 175 -6.43 1.89 -18.16
C GLU A 175 -6.14 0.73 -17.19
N PHE A 176 -6.66 -0.47 -17.48
CA PHE A 176 -6.52 -1.65 -16.61
C PHE A 176 -5.57 -2.67 -17.23
N TRP A 177 -4.43 -2.90 -16.57
CA TRP A 177 -3.47 -3.95 -16.91
C TRP A 177 -3.74 -5.17 -16.03
N GLY A 178 -4.33 -6.21 -16.64
CA GLY A 178 -4.76 -7.42 -15.95
C GLY A 178 -3.61 -8.26 -15.40
N PRO A 179 -3.91 -9.22 -14.49
CA PRO A 179 -2.89 -10.04 -13.84
C PRO A 179 -2.10 -10.86 -14.86
N GLY A 180 -0.77 -10.71 -14.88
CA GLY A 180 0.13 -11.34 -15.85
C GLY A 180 0.72 -10.38 -16.89
N SER A 181 0.18 -9.16 -16.99
CA SER A 181 0.67 -8.12 -17.92
C SER A 181 2.12 -7.71 -17.67
N GLY A 182 2.54 -7.66 -16.40
CA GLY A 182 3.82 -7.09 -16.01
C GLY A 182 3.77 -6.25 -14.74
N ILE A 183 4.95 -5.94 -14.25
CA ILE A 183 5.20 -5.11 -13.08
C ILE A 183 4.99 -3.64 -13.48
N ILE A 184 4.27 -2.89 -12.64
CA ILE A 184 3.86 -1.49 -12.87
C ILE A 184 4.97 -0.62 -13.46
N HIS A 185 6.18 -0.69 -12.90
CA HIS A 185 7.30 0.18 -13.28
C HIS A 185 7.86 -0.14 -14.66
N GLN A 186 7.87 -1.42 -15.04
CA GLN A 186 8.32 -1.85 -16.35
C GLN A 186 7.29 -1.45 -17.41
N ILE A 187 6.00 -1.71 -17.15
CA ILE A 187 4.91 -1.28 -18.03
C ILE A 187 4.91 0.24 -18.19
N VAL A 188 5.11 1.00 -17.11
CA VAL A 188 5.24 2.47 -17.15
C VAL A 188 6.41 2.90 -18.00
N LEU A 189 7.59 2.30 -17.83
CA LEU A 189 8.77 2.65 -18.62
C LEU A 189 8.53 2.39 -20.12
N GLU A 190 7.89 1.28 -20.46
CA GLU A 190 7.58 0.83 -21.83
C GLU A 190 6.47 1.63 -22.51
N ASN A 191 5.50 2.17 -21.75
CA ASN A 191 4.26 2.72 -22.33
C ASN A 191 3.98 4.19 -22.00
N TYR A 192 4.45 4.68 -20.85
CA TYR A 192 3.94 5.93 -20.25
C TYR A 192 4.99 6.96 -19.86
N ALA A 193 6.19 6.53 -19.46
CA ALA A 193 7.27 7.44 -19.11
C ALA A 193 7.67 8.27 -20.35
N ALA A 194 7.90 9.56 -20.14
CA ALA A 194 8.30 10.49 -21.19
C ALA A 194 9.12 11.65 -20.60
N PRO A 195 10.20 12.11 -21.27
CA PRO A 195 11.04 13.19 -20.75
C PRO A 195 10.26 14.45 -20.37
N GLY A 196 10.42 14.97 -19.16
CA GLY A 196 9.73 16.18 -18.67
C GLY A 196 8.31 15.97 -18.12
N LEU A 197 7.76 14.76 -18.17
CA LEU A 197 6.49 14.42 -17.52
C LEU A 197 6.61 14.55 -15.99
N LEU A 198 5.58 15.04 -15.30
CA LEU A 198 5.42 14.88 -13.86
C LEU A 198 4.35 13.84 -13.55
N MET A 199 4.76 12.68 -13.02
CA MET A 199 3.83 11.60 -12.71
C MET A 199 3.91 11.14 -11.26
N LEU A 200 2.76 10.71 -10.76
CA LEU A 200 2.64 10.06 -9.45
C LEU A 200 2.41 8.57 -9.63
N GLY A 201 2.84 7.80 -8.64
CA GLY A 201 2.50 6.39 -8.56
C GLY A 201 2.29 5.92 -7.13
N THR A 202 1.30 5.06 -6.89
CA THR A 202 1.02 4.54 -5.55
C THR A 202 1.95 3.39 -5.15
N ASP A 203 3.24 3.59 -5.42
CA ASP A 203 4.34 2.68 -5.14
C ASP A 203 5.66 3.44 -4.92
N SER A 204 6.51 2.96 -4.02
CA SER A 204 7.78 3.65 -3.70
C SER A 204 8.80 3.64 -4.83
N HIS A 205 8.75 2.66 -5.73
CA HIS A 205 9.71 2.50 -6.83
C HIS A 205 9.25 3.18 -8.13
N THR A 206 8.17 3.97 -8.06
CA THR A 206 7.73 4.87 -9.14
C THR A 206 8.87 5.71 -9.74
N PRO A 207 9.88 6.17 -8.98
CA PRO A 207 11.08 6.81 -9.53
C PRO A 207 11.78 6.05 -10.66
N ASN A 208 11.56 4.75 -10.84
CA ASN A 208 12.03 3.96 -12.00
C ASN A 208 11.78 4.64 -13.35
N ALA A 209 10.61 5.26 -13.51
CA ALA A 209 10.24 5.95 -14.75
C ALA A 209 11.15 7.17 -15.03
N SER A 210 11.74 7.77 -13.99
CA SER A 210 12.64 8.92 -14.12
C SER A 210 13.93 8.60 -14.89
N GLY A 211 14.27 7.31 -15.03
CA GLY A 211 15.30 6.84 -15.97
C GLY A 211 15.03 7.18 -17.44
N LEU A 212 13.79 7.55 -17.78
CA LEU A 212 13.38 8.05 -19.10
C LEU A 212 13.12 9.56 -19.10
N GLY A 213 13.74 10.30 -18.18
CA GLY A 213 13.80 11.76 -18.17
C GLY A 213 12.57 12.47 -17.60
N CYS A 214 11.60 11.76 -17.03
CA CYS A 214 10.49 12.36 -16.27
C CYS A 214 10.88 12.61 -14.81
N LEU A 215 10.01 13.30 -14.05
CA LEU A 215 9.99 13.21 -12.59
C LEU A 215 8.82 12.33 -12.16
N ALA A 216 9.13 11.11 -11.70
CA ALA A 216 8.15 10.16 -11.24
C ALA A 216 8.29 9.98 -9.71
N ILE A 217 7.21 10.22 -8.96
CA ILE A 217 7.26 10.28 -7.49
C ILE A 217 6.28 9.27 -6.88
N GLY A 218 6.77 8.48 -5.92
CA GLY A 218 5.97 7.54 -5.16
C GLY A 218 5.12 8.23 -4.09
N VAL A 219 3.82 7.93 -4.03
CA VAL A 219 2.85 8.57 -3.12
C VAL A 219 1.88 7.56 -2.49
N GLY A 220 1.08 8.01 -1.52
CA GLY A 220 -0.03 7.24 -0.95
C GLY A 220 -1.32 7.32 -1.77
N GLY A 221 -2.34 6.54 -1.40
CA GLY A 221 -3.64 6.55 -2.09
C GLY A 221 -4.35 7.91 -2.08
N ALA A 222 -4.27 8.66 -0.98
CA ALA A 222 -4.91 9.96 -0.85
C ALA A 222 -4.33 10.99 -1.84
N ASP A 223 -3.02 10.98 -2.06
CA ASP A 223 -2.38 11.87 -3.05
C ASP A 223 -2.69 11.43 -4.49
N ALA A 224 -2.89 10.13 -4.71
CA ALA A 224 -3.42 9.63 -5.97
C ALA A 224 -4.84 10.13 -6.23
N VAL A 225 -5.68 10.27 -5.19
CA VAL A 225 -7.01 10.88 -5.31
C VAL A 225 -6.91 12.37 -5.64
N ASP A 226 -5.95 13.11 -5.09
CA ASP A 226 -5.71 14.50 -5.49
C ASP A 226 -5.44 14.59 -7.00
N ALA A 227 -4.57 13.72 -7.51
CA ALA A 227 -4.27 13.63 -8.94
C ALA A 227 -5.51 13.25 -9.77
N MET A 228 -6.27 12.22 -9.36
CA MET A 228 -7.51 11.80 -10.05
C MET A 228 -8.60 12.88 -10.04
N THR A 229 -8.58 13.80 -9.07
CA THR A 229 -9.56 14.89 -8.93
C THR A 229 -9.05 16.22 -9.47
N ASN A 230 -7.79 16.27 -9.95
CA ASN A 230 -7.09 17.50 -10.35
C ASN A 230 -7.05 18.56 -9.22
N THR A 231 -7.02 18.08 -7.98
CA THR A 231 -6.68 18.87 -6.79
C THR A 231 -5.18 19.14 -6.82
N PRO A 232 -4.69 20.36 -6.47
CA PRO A 232 -3.26 20.63 -6.46
C PRO A 232 -2.54 19.63 -5.56
N TRP A 233 -1.54 18.93 -6.08
CA TRP A 233 -0.70 18.06 -5.26
C TRP A 233 0.39 18.91 -4.61
N GLU A 234 0.48 18.84 -3.29
CA GLU A 234 1.44 19.63 -2.52
C GLU A 234 2.73 18.85 -2.25
N LEU A 235 3.85 19.38 -2.72
CA LEU A 235 5.19 18.81 -2.49
C LEU A 235 6.07 19.86 -1.82
N MET A 236 6.68 19.54 -0.68
CA MET A 236 7.75 20.37 -0.13
C MET A 236 8.88 20.43 -1.14
N ALA A 237 9.25 21.64 -1.59
CA ALA A 237 10.26 21.84 -2.63
C ALA A 237 11.55 21.09 -2.25
N PRO A 238 11.95 20.05 -2.99
CA PRO A 238 13.10 19.25 -2.60
C PRO A 238 14.39 20.04 -2.69
N LYS A 239 15.36 19.67 -1.84
CA LYS A 239 16.77 19.98 -2.11
C LYS A 239 17.26 19.16 -3.31
N VAL A 240 18.39 19.50 -3.90
CA VAL A 240 18.95 18.78 -5.06
C VAL A 240 20.36 18.27 -4.73
N LEU A 241 20.53 16.96 -4.74
CA LEU A 241 21.83 16.29 -4.68
C LEU A 241 22.31 16.01 -6.11
N GLY A 242 23.37 16.68 -6.54
CA GLY A 242 23.99 16.46 -7.84
C GLY A 242 24.95 15.27 -7.82
N VAL A 243 24.73 14.26 -8.66
CA VAL A 243 25.66 13.14 -8.87
C VAL A 243 26.31 13.30 -10.24
N HIS A 244 27.59 13.64 -10.26
CA HIS A 244 28.37 13.80 -11.48
C HIS A 244 29.09 12.50 -11.85
N LEU A 245 28.75 11.93 -13.00
CA LEU A 245 29.31 10.68 -13.51
C LEU A 245 30.36 10.96 -14.58
N LYS A 246 31.56 10.40 -14.40
CA LYS A 246 32.66 10.43 -15.38
C LYS A 246 33.20 9.03 -15.65
N GLY A 247 34.01 8.89 -16.69
CA GLY A 247 34.56 7.58 -17.08
C GLY A 247 33.50 6.67 -17.71
N GLN A 248 33.80 5.37 -17.78
CA GLN A 248 32.95 4.33 -18.34
C GLN A 248 33.03 3.08 -17.46
N LEU A 249 31.90 2.36 -17.33
CA LEU A 249 31.84 1.11 -16.58
C LEU A 249 32.68 0.01 -17.24
N SER A 250 33.29 -0.85 -16.42
CA SER A 250 33.90 -2.08 -16.92
C SER A 250 32.83 -3.03 -17.48
N PRO A 251 33.18 -3.99 -18.35
CA PRO A 251 32.20 -4.94 -18.92
C PRO A 251 31.44 -5.81 -17.90
N TRP A 252 31.97 -5.96 -16.68
CA TRP A 252 31.31 -6.66 -15.57
C TRP A 252 30.40 -5.76 -14.74
N CYS A 253 30.60 -4.44 -14.79
CA CYS A 253 29.79 -3.49 -14.05
C CYS A 253 28.58 -3.05 -14.86
N THR A 254 27.54 -2.69 -14.12
CA THR A 254 26.26 -2.25 -14.65
C THR A 254 25.79 -1.00 -13.93
N PRO A 255 24.75 -0.32 -14.44
CA PRO A 255 24.05 0.74 -13.72
C PRO A 255 23.58 0.34 -12.31
N LYS A 256 23.35 -0.96 -12.07
CA LYS A 256 23.05 -1.48 -10.73
C LYS A 256 24.20 -1.24 -9.76
N ASP A 257 25.44 -1.49 -10.17
CA ASP A 257 26.63 -1.29 -9.33
C ASP A 257 26.83 0.18 -8.97
N VAL A 258 26.49 1.10 -9.88
CA VAL A 258 26.52 2.55 -9.61
C VAL A 258 25.59 2.93 -8.47
N ILE A 259 24.34 2.47 -8.50
CA ILE A 259 23.37 2.80 -7.45
C ILE A 259 23.61 2.03 -6.14
N LEU A 260 24.13 0.79 -6.21
CA LEU A 260 24.58 0.07 -5.01
C LEU A 260 25.72 0.80 -4.30
N HIS A 261 26.71 1.27 -5.06
CA HIS A 261 27.82 2.08 -4.55
C HIS A 261 27.34 3.42 -3.99
N LEU A 262 26.45 4.11 -4.69
CA LEU A 262 25.87 5.38 -4.23
C LEU A 262 25.05 5.18 -2.95
N ALA A 263 24.29 4.09 -2.83
CA ALA A 263 23.56 3.74 -1.62
C ALA A 263 24.52 3.54 -0.44
N GLY A 264 25.68 2.90 -0.66
CA GLY A 264 26.76 2.82 0.32
C GLY A 264 27.27 4.17 0.81
N LYS A 265 27.40 5.15 -0.09
CA LYS A 265 27.83 6.51 0.28
C LYS A 265 26.76 7.31 1.01
N LEU A 266 25.50 7.19 0.57
CA LEU A 266 24.41 8.01 1.08
C LEU A 266 23.74 7.43 2.31
N THR A 267 23.87 6.12 2.55
CA THR A 267 23.01 5.35 3.46
C THR A 267 21.52 5.42 3.07
N VAL A 268 20.67 4.70 3.79
CA VAL A 268 19.20 4.74 3.60
C VAL A 268 18.55 6.09 3.88
N ARG A 269 19.30 7.10 4.34
CA ARG A 269 18.76 8.43 4.69
C ARG A 269 19.32 9.58 3.87
N GLY A 270 20.43 9.41 3.16
CA GLY A 270 21.17 10.53 2.55
C GLY A 270 20.40 11.30 1.49
N GLY A 271 19.41 10.67 0.85
CA GLY A 271 18.50 11.28 -0.13
C GLY A 271 17.23 11.90 0.46
N THR A 272 16.97 11.77 1.76
CA THR A 272 15.71 12.24 2.37
C THR A 272 15.46 13.73 2.10
N GLY A 273 14.30 14.05 1.52
CA GLY A 273 13.91 15.43 1.19
C GLY A 273 14.69 16.03 0.01
N LYS A 274 15.43 15.20 -0.74
CA LYS A 274 16.21 15.60 -1.92
C LYS A 274 15.70 14.90 -3.18
N ILE A 275 15.95 15.50 -4.33
CA ILE A 275 15.99 14.81 -5.62
C ILE A 275 17.46 14.51 -5.95
N VAL A 276 17.75 13.27 -6.37
CA VAL A 276 19.08 12.89 -6.84
C VAL A 276 19.16 13.15 -8.34
N GLU A 277 19.89 14.18 -8.73
CA GLU A 277 20.01 14.61 -10.12
C GLU A 277 21.36 14.20 -10.70
N TYR A 278 21.33 13.39 -11.76
CA TYR A 278 22.51 12.85 -12.39
C TYR A 278 22.97 13.73 -13.55
N SER A 279 24.29 13.92 -13.67
CA SER A 279 24.91 14.69 -14.73
C SER A 279 26.26 14.09 -15.15
N GLY A 280 26.89 14.69 -16.16
CA GLY A 280 28.26 14.33 -16.56
C GLY A 280 28.35 13.37 -17.75
N PRO A 281 29.55 13.26 -18.35
CA PRO A 281 29.76 12.52 -19.58
C PRO A 281 29.52 11.01 -19.45
N GLY A 282 29.64 10.45 -18.24
CA GLY A 282 29.42 9.02 -17.98
C GLY A 282 28.01 8.54 -18.36
N LEU A 283 27.00 9.43 -18.29
CA LEU A 283 25.61 9.13 -18.67
C LEU A 283 25.47 8.70 -20.13
N GLN A 284 26.32 9.20 -21.04
CA GLN A 284 26.25 8.86 -22.47
C GLN A 284 26.58 7.39 -22.74
N SER A 285 27.23 6.71 -21.80
CA SER A 285 27.58 5.29 -21.91
C SER A 285 26.51 4.34 -21.36
N LEU A 286 25.46 4.85 -20.73
CA LEU A 286 24.48 4.04 -20.00
C LEU A 286 23.17 3.89 -20.79
N PRO A 287 22.56 2.69 -20.81
CA PRO A 287 21.28 2.48 -21.48
C PRO A 287 20.12 3.09 -20.68
N ALA A 288 19.02 3.44 -21.35
CA ALA A 288 17.83 4.03 -20.71
C ALA A 288 17.25 3.14 -19.60
N THR A 289 17.17 1.83 -19.81
CA THR A 289 16.73 0.86 -18.78
C THR A 289 17.71 0.80 -17.60
N GLY A 290 18.99 1.07 -17.84
CA GLY A 290 20.01 1.22 -16.82
C GLY A 290 19.82 2.46 -15.94
N LEU A 291 19.47 3.59 -16.56
CA LEU A 291 19.08 4.80 -15.81
C LEU A 291 17.81 4.52 -14.98
N ALA A 292 16.89 3.72 -15.51
CA ALA A 292 15.70 3.26 -14.78
C ALA A 292 16.09 2.44 -13.53
N THR A 293 17.03 1.48 -13.64
CA THR A 293 17.61 0.75 -12.49
C THR A 293 18.15 1.69 -11.42
N MET A 294 18.95 2.69 -11.81
CA MET A 294 19.53 3.67 -10.88
C MET A 294 18.45 4.51 -10.19
N SER A 295 17.47 4.99 -10.96
CA SER A 295 16.37 5.80 -10.45
C SER A 295 15.44 5.03 -9.52
N ASN A 296 15.16 3.76 -9.83
CA ASN A 296 14.37 2.82 -9.02
C ASN A 296 14.95 2.72 -7.62
N MET A 297 16.24 2.38 -7.53
CA MET A 297 16.95 2.26 -6.25
C MET A 297 17.31 3.60 -5.59
N GLY A 298 17.01 4.73 -6.23
CA GLY A 298 17.02 6.03 -5.56
C GLY A 298 16.03 6.09 -4.39
N ALA A 299 14.98 5.26 -4.40
CA ALA A 299 14.04 5.15 -3.28
C ALA A 299 14.71 4.60 -2.01
N GLU A 300 15.73 3.76 -2.15
CA GLU A 300 16.41 3.07 -1.05
C GLU A 300 17.33 4.00 -0.26
N VAL A 301 17.74 5.12 -0.84
CA VAL A 301 18.46 6.20 -0.12
C VAL A 301 17.51 7.27 0.44
N GLY A 302 16.19 7.05 0.32
CA GLY A 302 15.15 7.96 0.80
C GLY A 302 14.90 9.17 -0.13
N ALA A 303 15.39 9.14 -1.37
CA ALA A 303 15.16 10.24 -2.30
C ALA A 303 13.68 10.42 -2.64
N THR A 304 13.26 11.66 -2.86
CA THR A 304 11.90 11.98 -3.35
C THR A 304 11.69 11.36 -4.73
N THR A 305 12.69 11.52 -5.60
CA THR A 305 12.85 10.85 -6.89
C THR A 305 14.28 11.06 -7.39
N SER A 306 14.58 10.57 -8.59
CA SER A 306 15.80 10.87 -9.33
C SER A 306 15.50 11.71 -10.57
N ALA A 307 16.50 12.39 -11.13
CA ALA A 307 16.36 13.16 -12.37
C ALA A 307 17.55 12.88 -13.32
N PHE A 308 17.25 12.66 -14.60
CA PHE A 308 18.23 12.44 -15.65
C PHE A 308 17.95 13.36 -16.84
N PRO A 309 18.95 14.08 -17.38
CA PRO A 309 18.75 14.87 -18.58
C PRO A 309 18.39 13.97 -19.76
N PHE A 310 17.68 14.51 -20.75
CA PHE A 310 17.35 13.76 -21.96
C PHE A 310 18.63 13.28 -22.66
N THR A 311 18.73 11.96 -22.91
CA THR A 311 19.87 11.35 -23.60
C THR A 311 19.45 10.68 -24.92
N PRO A 312 20.38 10.47 -25.87
CA PRO A 312 20.09 9.72 -27.09
C PRO A 312 19.55 8.31 -26.82
N ALA A 313 20.03 7.64 -25.76
CA ALA A 313 19.54 6.32 -25.37
C ALA A 313 18.05 6.32 -24.99
N MET A 314 17.55 7.41 -24.38
CA MET A 314 16.11 7.56 -24.13
C MET A 314 15.33 7.69 -25.44
N GLY A 315 15.84 8.45 -26.41
CA GLY A 315 15.25 8.57 -27.75
C GLY A 315 15.14 7.21 -28.46
N SER A 316 16.25 6.45 -28.51
CA SER A 316 16.25 5.12 -29.12
C SER A 316 15.33 4.13 -28.41
N TYR A 317 15.24 4.19 -27.08
CA TYR A 317 14.30 3.34 -26.33
C TYR A 317 12.84 3.70 -26.61
N LEU A 318 12.50 5.00 -26.67
CA LEU A 318 11.17 5.48 -27.05
C LEU A 318 10.81 4.99 -28.46
N GLU A 319 11.72 5.07 -29.42
CA GLU A 319 11.49 4.55 -30.78
C GLU A 319 11.27 3.04 -30.80
N ALA A 320 12.14 2.27 -30.13
CA ALA A 320 12.05 0.81 -30.07
C ALA A 320 10.74 0.31 -29.43
N THR A 321 10.15 1.11 -28.54
CA THR A 321 8.86 0.84 -27.88
C THR A 321 7.67 1.49 -28.59
N GLY A 322 7.84 1.92 -29.85
CA GLY A 322 6.74 2.43 -30.69
C GLY A 322 6.31 3.88 -30.38
N ARG A 323 7.13 4.65 -29.67
CA ARG A 323 6.85 6.03 -29.20
C ARG A 323 7.73 7.08 -29.88
N ALA A 324 8.04 6.92 -31.16
CA ALA A 324 8.86 7.86 -31.94
C ALA A 324 8.32 9.31 -31.94
N GLU A 325 7.01 9.50 -31.81
CA GLU A 325 6.42 10.85 -31.68
C GLU A 325 6.82 11.53 -30.36
N VAL A 326 6.86 10.76 -29.26
CA VAL A 326 7.33 11.25 -27.95
C VAL A 326 8.82 11.61 -28.03
N ALA A 327 9.64 10.77 -28.68
CA ALA A 327 11.06 11.03 -28.88
C ALA A 327 11.31 12.37 -29.59
N ARG A 328 10.64 12.59 -30.74
CA ARG A 328 10.76 13.85 -31.51
C ARG A 328 10.29 15.07 -30.72
N ALA A 329 9.19 14.94 -29.97
CA ALA A 329 8.68 16.03 -29.14
C ALA A 329 9.64 16.37 -28.00
N ALA A 330 10.19 15.36 -27.32
CA ALA A 330 11.18 15.51 -26.27
C ALA A 330 12.47 16.15 -26.81
N GLU A 331 13.00 15.71 -27.94
CA GLU A 331 14.16 16.35 -28.59
C GLU A 331 13.93 17.85 -28.84
N ASN A 332 12.71 18.21 -29.26
CA ASN A 332 12.37 19.61 -29.49
C ASN A 332 12.29 20.42 -28.19
N ALA A 333 11.74 19.85 -27.12
CA ALA A 333 11.72 20.48 -25.80
C ALA A 333 13.11 20.58 -25.17
N ALA A 334 13.97 19.57 -25.40
CA ALA A 334 15.37 19.58 -24.97
C ALA A 334 16.16 20.71 -25.65
N ARG A 335 15.99 20.91 -26.96
CA ARG A 335 16.62 22.02 -27.71
C ARG A 335 16.19 23.41 -27.20
N GLN A 336 15.00 23.51 -26.62
CA GLN A 336 14.48 24.73 -26.00
C GLN A 336 14.91 24.88 -24.53
N GLY A 337 15.69 23.93 -24.00
CA GLY A 337 16.32 24.01 -22.69
C GLY A 337 15.46 23.51 -21.52
N LEU A 338 14.36 22.79 -21.76
CA LEU A 338 13.53 22.23 -20.68
C LEU A 338 14.16 20.99 -20.03
N LEU A 339 14.77 20.11 -20.84
CA LEU A 339 15.12 18.73 -20.46
C LEU A 339 16.60 18.51 -20.09
N ALA A 340 17.28 19.56 -19.66
CA ALA A 340 18.61 19.50 -19.06
C ALA A 340 18.76 20.63 -18.03
N ALA A 341 19.66 20.50 -17.06
CA ALA A 341 19.99 21.60 -16.15
C ALA A 341 20.55 22.79 -16.93
N ASP A 342 20.33 24.01 -16.44
CA ASP A 342 21.02 25.20 -16.97
C ASP A 342 22.52 25.12 -16.61
N GLU A 343 23.36 25.75 -17.44
CA GLU A 343 24.76 25.96 -17.11
C GLU A 343 24.88 26.80 -15.82
N GLY A 344 25.74 26.37 -14.90
CA GLY A 344 25.91 27.04 -13.60
C GLY A 344 24.81 26.73 -12.57
N ALA A 345 23.89 25.78 -12.83
CA ALA A 345 22.90 25.36 -11.85
C ALA A 345 23.51 24.94 -10.51
N GLU A 346 22.92 25.43 -9.42
CA GLU A 346 23.38 25.20 -8.05
C GLU A 346 22.74 23.92 -7.47
N TYR A 347 23.58 23.07 -6.88
CA TYR A 347 23.17 21.85 -6.19
C TYR A 347 23.47 22.02 -4.70
N ASP A 348 22.55 21.61 -3.83
CA ASP A 348 22.73 21.70 -2.37
C ASP A 348 23.91 20.83 -1.90
N GLU A 349 24.09 19.69 -2.56
CA GLU A 349 25.18 18.75 -2.32
C GLU A 349 25.66 18.18 -3.66
N ARG A 350 26.93 17.76 -3.72
CA ARG A 350 27.52 17.15 -4.90
C ARG A 350 28.31 15.90 -4.55
N ILE A 351 28.16 14.86 -5.36
CA ILE A 351 28.96 13.65 -5.34
C ILE A 351 29.50 13.43 -6.74
N GLU A 352 30.78 13.12 -6.85
CA GLU A 352 31.39 12.67 -8.10
C GLU A 352 31.66 11.16 -8.04
N ILE A 353 31.29 10.44 -9.09
CA ILE A 353 31.57 9.01 -9.25
C ILE A 353 32.31 8.82 -10.57
N ASN A 354 33.49 8.22 -10.48
CA ASN A 354 34.21 7.72 -11.64
C ASN A 354 33.78 6.28 -11.92
N LEU A 355 33.04 6.07 -13.00
CA LEU A 355 32.53 4.77 -13.41
C LEU A 355 33.66 3.76 -13.68
N SER A 356 34.84 4.24 -14.08
CA SER A 356 35.99 3.37 -14.38
C SER A 356 36.69 2.82 -13.14
N ASP A 357 36.44 3.40 -11.97
CA ASP A 357 37.00 2.93 -10.70
C ASP A 357 36.05 1.94 -9.99
N LEU A 358 34.86 1.71 -10.54
CA LEU A 358 33.88 0.79 -9.97
C LEU A 358 34.19 -0.66 -10.39
N GLU A 359 34.05 -1.55 -9.42
CA GLU A 359 33.87 -2.99 -9.63
C GLU A 359 32.45 -3.41 -9.21
N PRO A 360 31.96 -4.61 -9.55
CA PRO A 360 30.66 -5.09 -9.09
C PRO A 360 30.57 -5.09 -7.56
N CYS A 361 29.37 -4.86 -7.02
CA CYS A 361 29.15 -4.75 -5.58
C CYS A 361 28.07 -5.71 -5.08
N LEU A 362 28.17 -6.13 -3.82
CA LEU A 362 27.10 -6.77 -3.08
C LEU A 362 26.62 -5.84 -1.96
N ASN A 363 25.31 -5.60 -1.87
CA ASN A 363 24.74 -4.86 -0.75
C ASN A 363 23.91 -5.76 0.16
N GLY A 364 24.12 -5.67 1.48
CA GLY A 364 23.35 -6.42 2.46
C GLY A 364 24.18 -6.97 3.62
N PRO A 365 23.60 -7.84 4.45
CA PRO A 365 22.44 -8.71 4.16
C PRO A 365 21.05 -8.20 4.57
N PHE A 366 20.97 -7.12 5.37
CA PHE A 366 19.71 -6.67 5.99
C PHE A 366 19.34 -5.21 5.71
N THR A 367 20.15 -4.54 4.89
CA THR A 367 19.97 -3.15 4.49
C THR A 367 20.55 -2.95 3.09
N PRO A 368 19.89 -2.14 2.24
CA PRO A 368 20.33 -1.94 0.86
C PRO A 368 21.55 -1.03 0.74
N ASP A 369 22.00 -0.39 1.82
CA ASP A 369 23.14 0.53 1.85
C ASP A 369 24.44 -0.06 2.40
N LEU A 370 24.45 -1.30 2.88
CA LEU A 370 25.70 -1.96 3.28
C LEU A 370 26.42 -2.47 2.04
N SER A 371 27.07 -1.56 1.31
CA SER A 371 27.77 -1.83 0.06
C SER A 371 29.18 -2.35 0.29
N THR A 372 29.49 -3.51 -0.29
CA THR A 372 30.83 -4.09 -0.27
C THR A 372 31.26 -4.41 -1.71
N PRO A 373 32.43 -3.95 -2.18
CA PRO A 373 32.99 -4.37 -3.45
C PRO A 373 33.10 -5.90 -3.51
N LEU A 374 32.85 -6.48 -4.67
CA LEU A 374 32.76 -7.93 -4.81
C LEU A 374 34.08 -8.63 -4.43
N SER A 375 35.22 -8.06 -4.82
CA SER A 375 36.53 -8.60 -4.45
C SER A 375 36.74 -8.68 -2.93
N GLU A 376 36.37 -7.62 -2.20
CA GLU A 376 36.44 -7.55 -0.74
C GLU A 376 35.48 -8.53 -0.08
N PHE A 377 34.23 -8.58 -0.56
CA PHE A 377 33.22 -9.50 -0.01
C PHE A 377 33.67 -10.95 -0.15
N VAL A 378 34.14 -11.34 -1.34
CA VAL A 378 34.63 -12.70 -1.61
C VAL A 378 35.85 -13.02 -0.74
N ALA A 379 36.78 -12.09 -0.54
CA ALA A 379 37.91 -12.28 0.36
C ALA A 379 37.46 -12.55 1.80
N LYS A 380 36.47 -11.81 2.30
CA LYS A 380 35.87 -12.05 3.63
C LYS A 380 35.17 -13.42 3.68
N ALA A 381 34.40 -13.77 2.63
CA ALA A 381 33.69 -15.05 2.54
C ALA A 381 34.62 -16.27 2.52
N LYS A 382 35.85 -16.14 1.99
CA LYS A 382 36.90 -17.18 2.03
C LYS A 382 37.57 -17.31 3.40
N SER A 383 37.42 -16.34 4.30
CA SER A 383 38.10 -16.34 5.59
C SER A 383 37.45 -17.29 6.62
N GLU A 384 38.26 -17.78 7.57
CA GLU A 384 37.76 -18.59 8.70
C GLU A 384 36.92 -17.77 9.69
N ALA A 385 37.04 -16.43 9.67
CA ALA A 385 36.33 -15.50 10.56
C ALA A 385 34.97 -15.06 10.00
N ARG A 386 34.46 -15.67 8.92
CA ARG A 386 33.17 -15.31 8.32
C ARG A 386 32.00 -15.55 9.29
N ASP A 387 31.00 -14.68 9.21
CA ASP A 387 29.81 -14.66 10.06
C ASP A 387 28.53 -15.08 9.32
N HIS A 388 28.66 -15.56 8.08
CA HIS A 388 27.55 -15.90 7.21
C HIS A 388 27.71 -17.30 6.57
N PRO A 389 26.60 -17.97 6.21
CA PRO A 389 26.66 -19.15 5.35
C PRO A 389 27.33 -18.81 4.02
N VAL A 390 28.06 -19.77 3.45
CA VAL A 390 28.71 -19.60 2.14
C VAL A 390 27.84 -20.14 1.03
N GLU A 391 27.11 -21.23 1.30
CA GLU A 391 26.22 -21.88 0.34
C GLU A 391 25.02 -20.97 -0.01
N LEU A 392 24.82 -20.79 -1.30
CA LEU A 392 23.73 -20.01 -1.85
C LEU A 392 22.49 -20.92 -1.99
N SER A 393 21.43 -20.61 -1.24
CA SER A 393 20.22 -21.41 -1.27
C SER A 393 19.27 -21.05 -2.42
N ALA A 394 19.26 -19.78 -2.85
CA ALA A 394 18.53 -19.33 -4.03
C ALA A 394 19.17 -18.08 -4.65
N ALA A 395 19.11 -18.01 -5.97
CA ALA A 395 19.51 -16.89 -6.82
C ALA A 395 18.28 -16.41 -7.59
N LEU A 396 17.95 -15.11 -7.52
CA LEU A 396 16.76 -14.57 -8.15
C LEU A 396 17.11 -13.34 -9.00
N ILE A 397 16.82 -13.41 -10.30
CA ILE A 397 16.98 -12.27 -11.22
C ILE A 397 15.63 -11.75 -11.71
N GLY A 398 15.60 -10.48 -12.10
CA GLY A 398 14.40 -9.81 -12.60
C GLY A 398 13.82 -8.79 -11.62
N SER A 399 12.49 -8.82 -11.45
CA SER A 399 11.69 -7.76 -10.79
C SER A 399 11.80 -6.41 -11.50
N CYS A 400 11.09 -5.38 -11.03
CA CYS A 400 11.10 -4.05 -11.65
C CYS A 400 12.48 -3.39 -11.81
N THR A 401 13.49 -3.80 -11.03
CA THR A 401 14.80 -3.13 -11.01
C THR A 401 15.72 -3.57 -12.14
N ASN A 402 15.74 -4.87 -12.46
CA ASN A 402 16.69 -5.48 -13.40
C ASN A 402 16.04 -6.63 -14.21
N SER A 403 14.95 -6.32 -14.92
CA SER A 403 14.22 -7.30 -15.76
C SER A 403 14.01 -6.83 -17.20
N SER A 404 14.80 -5.87 -17.68
CA SER A 404 14.74 -5.43 -19.06
C SER A 404 15.29 -6.49 -20.03
N TYR A 405 15.03 -6.34 -21.33
CA TYR A 405 15.67 -7.16 -22.36
C TYR A 405 17.20 -7.17 -22.21
N ALA A 406 17.81 -6.01 -21.96
CA ALA A 406 19.26 -5.88 -21.77
C ALA A 406 19.77 -6.71 -20.58
N ASP A 407 19.07 -6.65 -19.44
CA ASP A 407 19.43 -7.44 -18.24
C ASP A 407 19.38 -8.95 -18.56
N MET A 408 18.29 -9.40 -19.18
CA MET A 408 18.08 -10.82 -19.49
C MET A 408 19.07 -11.34 -20.54
N ALA A 409 19.38 -10.54 -21.56
CA ALA A 409 20.33 -10.89 -22.60
C ALA A 409 21.76 -11.05 -22.05
N ARG A 410 22.17 -10.19 -21.12
CA ARG A 410 23.48 -10.31 -20.43
C ARG A 410 23.54 -11.56 -19.54
N CYS A 411 22.46 -11.89 -18.84
CA CYS A 411 22.37 -13.13 -18.07
C CYS A 411 22.41 -14.36 -18.97
N ALA A 412 21.71 -14.34 -20.11
CA ALA A 412 21.75 -15.40 -21.10
C ALA A 412 23.13 -15.56 -21.73
N SER A 413 23.89 -14.47 -21.92
CA SER A 413 25.29 -14.57 -22.37
C SER A 413 26.15 -15.41 -21.41
N LEU A 414 26.01 -15.23 -20.09
CA LEU A 414 26.73 -16.03 -19.09
C LEU A 414 26.21 -17.47 -19.05
N ALA A 415 24.89 -17.64 -19.03
CA ALA A 415 24.26 -18.96 -19.05
C ALA A 415 24.67 -19.76 -20.29
N GLN A 416 24.80 -19.12 -21.45
CA GLN A 416 25.25 -19.73 -22.70
C GLN A 416 26.69 -20.25 -22.57
N GLN A 417 27.62 -19.44 -22.06
CA GLN A 417 29.01 -19.86 -21.83
C GLN A 417 29.09 -21.11 -20.94
N ALA A 418 28.29 -21.16 -19.88
CA ALA A 418 28.22 -22.29 -18.97
C ALA A 418 27.54 -23.52 -19.62
N ARG A 419 26.45 -23.30 -20.37
CA ARG A 419 25.71 -24.34 -21.11
C ARG A 419 26.61 -25.05 -22.12
N ASP A 420 27.45 -24.32 -22.83
CA ASP A 420 28.38 -24.85 -23.83
C ASP A 420 29.47 -25.75 -23.22
N ARG A 421 29.65 -25.67 -21.90
CA ARG A 421 30.53 -26.55 -21.12
C ARG A 421 29.74 -27.61 -20.34
N GLY A 422 28.44 -27.75 -20.60
CA GLY A 422 27.54 -28.72 -19.97
C GLY A 422 27.14 -28.38 -18.53
N MET A 423 27.43 -27.17 -18.05
CA MET A 423 27.16 -26.77 -16.68
C MET A 423 25.67 -26.44 -16.45
N LYS A 424 25.22 -26.65 -15.21
CA LYS A 424 23.91 -26.24 -14.70
C LYS A 424 24.11 -25.41 -13.44
N VAL A 425 23.12 -24.62 -13.07
CA VAL A 425 23.13 -23.91 -11.78
C VAL A 425 23.17 -24.91 -10.62
N LYS A 426 23.86 -24.53 -9.53
CA LYS A 426 23.95 -25.33 -8.30
C LYS A 426 22.95 -24.91 -7.23
N SER A 427 22.45 -23.67 -7.31
CA SER A 427 21.40 -23.13 -6.45
C SER A 427 20.07 -23.05 -7.21
N SER A 428 18.95 -22.97 -6.48
CA SER A 428 17.67 -22.59 -7.10
C SER A 428 17.83 -21.28 -7.86
N PHE A 429 17.42 -21.22 -9.12
CA PHE A 429 17.59 -20.03 -9.96
C PHE A 429 16.24 -19.61 -10.56
N ASP A 430 15.70 -18.49 -10.09
CA ASP A 430 14.41 -17.97 -10.54
C ASP A 430 14.59 -16.71 -11.40
N VAL A 431 13.84 -16.63 -12.50
CA VAL A 431 13.90 -15.54 -13.47
C VAL A 431 12.52 -14.89 -13.62
N THR A 432 12.44 -13.59 -13.36
CA THR A 432 11.17 -12.84 -13.44
C THR A 432 11.23 -11.77 -14.54
N PRO A 433 10.57 -11.97 -15.69
CA PRO A 433 10.42 -10.91 -16.70
C PRO A 433 9.59 -9.75 -16.15
N GLY A 434 9.92 -8.53 -16.57
CA GLY A 434 9.26 -7.33 -16.06
C GLY A 434 7.88 -7.09 -16.66
N SER A 435 7.62 -7.57 -17.88
CA SER A 435 6.35 -7.43 -18.59
C SER A 435 6.13 -8.56 -19.59
N GLU A 436 4.89 -8.69 -20.06
CA GLU A 436 4.54 -9.61 -21.14
C GLU A 436 5.29 -9.29 -22.44
N GLN A 437 5.49 -7.99 -22.75
CA GLN A 437 6.30 -7.57 -23.88
C GLN A 437 7.75 -8.07 -23.76
N VAL A 438 8.38 -7.92 -22.59
CA VAL A 438 9.73 -8.45 -22.37
C VAL A 438 9.72 -9.96 -22.45
N ARG A 439 8.81 -10.65 -21.75
CA ARG A 439 8.70 -12.12 -21.75
C ARG A 439 8.59 -12.68 -23.16
N ALA A 440 7.66 -12.17 -23.95
CA ALA A 440 7.47 -12.58 -25.35
C ALA A 440 8.70 -12.29 -26.22
N THR A 441 9.38 -11.16 -25.99
CA THR A 441 10.59 -10.80 -26.73
C THR A 441 11.76 -11.73 -26.41
N VAL A 442 12.03 -11.99 -25.12
CA VAL A 442 13.13 -12.87 -24.69
C VAL A 442 12.86 -14.34 -25.01
N GLU A 443 11.60 -14.75 -25.07
CA GLU A 443 11.20 -16.07 -25.57
C GLU A 443 11.47 -16.19 -27.07
N ARG A 444 10.98 -15.25 -27.88
CA ARG A 444 11.20 -15.20 -29.33
C ARG A 444 12.69 -15.23 -29.68
N ASP A 445 13.50 -14.48 -28.95
CA ASP A 445 14.94 -14.33 -29.21
C ASP A 445 15.78 -15.46 -28.57
N GLY A 446 15.15 -16.50 -28.01
CA GLY A 446 15.83 -17.69 -27.46
C GLY A 446 16.53 -17.49 -26.11
N ILE A 447 16.50 -16.28 -25.56
CA ILE A 447 17.09 -15.91 -24.26
C ILE A 447 16.43 -16.72 -23.13
N GLN A 448 15.10 -16.83 -23.14
CA GLN A 448 14.36 -17.61 -22.13
C GLN A 448 14.82 -19.07 -22.14
N GLN A 449 14.95 -19.66 -23.33
CA GLN A 449 15.35 -21.06 -23.48
C GLN A 449 16.74 -21.32 -22.91
N VAL A 450 17.70 -20.42 -23.16
CA VAL A 450 19.08 -20.53 -22.63
C VAL A 450 19.07 -20.53 -21.10
N LEU A 451 18.28 -19.64 -20.48
CA LEU A 451 18.16 -19.55 -19.02
C LEU A 451 17.47 -20.78 -18.42
N THR A 452 16.43 -21.31 -19.07
CA THR A 452 15.76 -22.54 -18.61
C THR A 452 16.62 -23.78 -18.81
N ASP A 453 17.38 -23.85 -19.90
CA ASP A 453 18.26 -24.99 -20.20
C ASP A 453 19.26 -25.20 -19.06
N VAL A 454 19.79 -24.13 -18.47
CA VAL A 454 20.78 -24.23 -17.38
C VAL A 454 20.17 -24.51 -16.01
N GLY A 455 18.85 -24.64 -15.91
CA GLY A 455 18.11 -24.92 -14.68
C GLY A 455 17.36 -23.74 -14.10
N GLY A 456 17.23 -22.63 -14.83
CA GLY A 456 16.41 -21.49 -14.43
C GLY A 456 14.91 -21.79 -14.51
N ARG A 457 14.14 -21.29 -13.55
CA ARG A 457 12.68 -21.35 -13.56
C ARG A 457 12.10 -19.95 -13.83
N VAL A 458 11.28 -19.85 -14.86
CA VAL A 458 10.60 -18.60 -15.19
C VAL A 458 9.37 -18.41 -14.29
N LEU A 459 9.33 -17.27 -13.61
CA LEU A 459 8.20 -16.84 -12.79
C LEU A 459 7.27 -15.94 -13.61
N ALA A 460 6.05 -15.74 -13.10
CA ALA A 460 5.07 -14.85 -13.74
C ALA A 460 5.59 -13.41 -13.80
N ASN A 461 5.11 -12.61 -14.77
CA ASN A 461 5.47 -11.20 -14.95
C ASN A 461 4.85 -10.34 -13.82
N ALA A 462 5.37 -10.48 -12.62
CA ALA A 462 4.81 -9.94 -11.38
C ALA A 462 5.89 -9.70 -10.34
N CYS A 463 5.59 -8.95 -9.28
CA CYS A 463 6.57 -8.63 -8.23
C CYS A 463 7.11 -9.87 -7.50
N GLY A 464 6.23 -10.85 -7.23
CA GLY A 464 6.59 -12.16 -6.66
C GLY A 464 7.53 -12.07 -5.44
N PRO A 465 8.68 -12.77 -5.45
CA PRO A 465 9.63 -12.78 -4.33
C PRO A 465 10.19 -11.41 -3.91
N CYS A 466 10.12 -10.37 -4.76
CA CYS A 466 10.62 -9.04 -4.42
C CYS A 466 9.84 -8.39 -3.26
N ILE A 467 8.57 -8.75 -3.10
CA ILE A 467 7.69 -8.20 -2.07
C ILE A 467 7.25 -9.22 -1.02
N GLY A 468 7.82 -10.43 -1.05
CA GLY A 468 7.43 -11.51 -0.15
C GLY A 468 6.31 -12.40 -0.67
N GLN A 469 5.87 -12.22 -1.92
CA GLN A 469 4.91 -13.11 -2.57
C GLN A 469 5.62 -14.33 -3.14
N TRP A 470 6.26 -15.07 -2.25
CA TRP A 470 6.98 -16.30 -2.55
C TRP A 470 6.63 -17.36 -1.52
N ASN A 471 6.01 -18.45 -1.98
CA ASN A 471 5.70 -19.60 -1.13
C ASN A 471 6.93 -20.51 -1.01
N ARG A 472 7.96 -19.98 -0.34
CA ARG A 472 9.19 -20.71 -0.05
C ARG A 472 9.00 -21.58 1.18
N LYS A 473 8.94 -22.90 1.02
CA LYS A 473 8.65 -23.83 2.14
C LYS A 473 9.91 -24.33 2.82
N GLU A 474 11.00 -24.42 2.08
CA GLU A 474 12.31 -24.85 2.54
C GLU A 474 13.00 -23.80 3.43
N LEU A 475 13.87 -24.25 4.32
CA LEU A 475 14.75 -23.42 5.17
C LEU A 475 14.03 -22.40 6.07
N GLN A 476 12.72 -22.54 6.27
CA GLN A 476 11.95 -21.67 7.16
C GLN A 476 12.43 -21.81 8.61
N GLY A 477 12.88 -20.70 9.20
CA GLY A 477 13.45 -20.68 10.56
C GLY A 477 14.92 -21.06 10.64
N GLU A 478 15.58 -21.31 9.50
CA GLU A 478 17.00 -21.63 9.38
C GLU A 478 17.79 -20.45 8.78
N ASP A 479 19.06 -20.34 9.16
CA ASP A 479 19.99 -19.39 8.53
C ASP A 479 20.33 -19.88 7.12
N ASN A 480 20.09 -19.02 6.13
CA ASN A 480 20.38 -19.30 4.73
C ASN A 480 20.70 -18.00 3.98
N VAL A 481 21.34 -18.12 2.83
CA VAL A 481 21.66 -16.98 1.96
C VAL A 481 20.83 -17.05 0.69
N ILE A 482 20.25 -15.92 0.30
CA ILE A 482 19.76 -15.68 -1.06
C ILE A 482 20.48 -14.49 -1.68
N LEU A 483 20.60 -14.51 -3.00
CA LEU A 483 21.22 -13.45 -3.78
C LEU A 483 20.23 -12.99 -4.83
N THR A 484 19.93 -11.68 -4.86
CA THR A 484 18.85 -11.15 -5.70
C THR A 484 19.28 -9.93 -6.51
N SER A 485 18.75 -9.79 -7.73
CA SER A 485 18.91 -8.58 -8.53
C SER A 485 17.85 -7.51 -8.20
N PHE A 486 17.22 -7.60 -7.03
CA PHE A 486 16.16 -6.69 -6.59
C PHE A 486 16.75 -5.42 -5.95
N ASN A 487 15.96 -4.73 -5.13
CA ASN A 487 16.30 -3.45 -4.51
C ASN A 487 16.24 -3.44 -2.97
N ARG A 488 15.52 -4.38 -2.34
CA ARG A 488 15.34 -4.43 -0.88
C ARG A 488 15.65 -5.81 -0.31
N ASN A 489 16.37 -5.80 0.82
CA ASN A 489 16.84 -6.98 1.54
C ASN A 489 16.58 -6.90 3.06
N PHE A 490 15.56 -6.17 3.51
CA PHE A 490 15.20 -6.16 4.93
C PHE A 490 14.86 -7.57 5.44
N ARG A 491 15.10 -7.82 6.73
CA ARG A 491 14.82 -9.13 7.36
C ARG A 491 13.41 -9.62 7.05
N GLY A 492 13.31 -10.86 6.55
CA GLY A 492 12.04 -11.54 6.24
C GLY A 492 11.28 -10.96 5.03
N ARG A 493 11.87 -10.05 4.26
CA ARG A 493 11.19 -9.39 3.13
C ARG A 493 10.79 -10.35 2.01
N ASN A 494 11.66 -11.28 1.64
CA ASN A 494 11.51 -12.05 0.39
C ASN A 494 10.74 -13.36 0.56
N ASP A 495 10.94 -14.05 1.68
CA ASP A 495 10.42 -15.39 1.95
C ASP A 495 9.73 -15.52 3.31
N GLY A 496 9.58 -14.42 4.06
CA GLY A 496 9.02 -14.42 5.41
C GLY A 496 9.94 -14.96 6.50
N ASN A 497 11.17 -15.40 6.19
CA ASN A 497 12.12 -15.92 7.17
C ASN A 497 13.07 -14.81 7.64
N SER A 498 13.02 -14.47 8.93
CA SER A 498 13.87 -13.42 9.54
C SER A 498 15.36 -13.74 9.59
N LYS A 499 15.72 -15.02 9.38
CA LYS A 499 17.11 -15.51 9.34
C LYS A 499 17.71 -15.59 7.93
N THR A 500 16.92 -15.34 6.88
CA THR A 500 17.46 -15.30 5.50
C THR A 500 18.34 -14.06 5.31
N TRP A 501 19.60 -14.26 4.92
CA TRP A 501 20.53 -13.23 4.49
C TRP A 501 20.30 -12.94 3.02
N ASN A 502 19.77 -11.76 2.67
CA ASN A 502 19.57 -11.38 1.28
C ASN A 502 20.64 -10.37 0.84
N LEU A 503 21.45 -10.74 -0.15
CA LEU A 503 22.40 -9.84 -0.78
C LEU A 503 21.83 -9.34 -2.12
N LEU A 504 22.03 -8.06 -2.39
CA LEU A 504 21.62 -7.40 -3.62
C LEU A 504 22.82 -7.27 -4.55
N ALA A 505 22.65 -7.61 -5.82
CA ALA A 505 23.69 -7.48 -6.84
C ALA A 505 23.09 -7.12 -8.22
N SER A 506 23.97 -6.96 -9.21
CA SER A 506 23.58 -6.99 -10.63
C SER A 506 23.13 -8.39 -11.05
N PRO A 507 22.18 -8.52 -12.00
CA PRO A 507 21.65 -9.83 -12.40
C PRO A 507 22.73 -10.76 -12.99
N GLU A 508 23.80 -10.21 -13.53
CA GLU A 508 24.98 -10.94 -14.03
C GLU A 508 25.74 -11.63 -12.91
N ILE A 509 26.01 -10.90 -11.81
CA ILE A 509 26.68 -11.48 -10.64
C ILE A 509 25.79 -12.53 -9.98
N VAL A 510 24.48 -12.29 -9.89
CA VAL A 510 23.51 -13.29 -9.40
C VAL A 510 23.57 -14.56 -10.25
N THR A 511 23.56 -14.42 -11.57
CA THR A 511 23.60 -15.55 -12.51
C THR A 511 24.92 -16.32 -12.39
N ALA A 512 26.06 -15.63 -12.39
CA ALA A 512 27.36 -16.29 -12.28
C ALA A 512 27.54 -17.04 -10.95
N MET A 513 27.09 -16.44 -9.84
CA MET A 513 27.13 -17.08 -8.52
C MET A 513 26.14 -18.24 -8.39
N ALA A 514 25.03 -18.26 -9.13
CA ALA A 514 24.11 -19.40 -9.17
C ALA A 514 24.79 -20.68 -9.73
N PHE A 515 25.72 -20.55 -10.67
CA PHE A 515 26.55 -21.66 -11.16
C PHE A 515 27.60 -22.13 -10.15
N ALA A 516 28.14 -21.20 -9.37
CA ALA A 516 29.09 -21.54 -8.31
C ALA A 516 28.40 -22.21 -7.12
N GLY A 517 27.17 -21.77 -6.80
CA GLY A 517 26.39 -22.21 -5.63
C GLY A 517 26.85 -21.60 -4.32
N ARG A 518 27.75 -20.61 -4.33
CA ARG A 518 28.47 -20.13 -3.16
C ARG A 518 28.91 -18.68 -3.28
N LEU A 519 28.97 -17.98 -2.15
CA LEU A 519 29.31 -16.55 -2.06
C LEU A 519 30.82 -16.24 -2.11
N ASP A 520 31.68 -17.24 -1.91
CA ASP A 520 33.14 -17.10 -1.93
C ASP A 520 33.72 -17.34 -3.34
N PHE A 521 32.95 -17.08 -4.38
CA PHE A 521 33.33 -17.17 -5.79
C PHE A 521 33.34 -15.78 -6.44
N ASN A 522 34.46 -15.39 -7.04
CA ASN A 522 34.53 -14.18 -7.86
C ASN A 522 34.56 -14.52 -9.36
N PRO A 523 33.48 -14.27 -10.14
CA PRO A 523 33.43 -14.60 -11.56
C PRO A 523 34.47 -13.85 -12.42
N MET A 524 35.02 -12.74 -11.93
CA MET A 524 36.00 -11.95 -12.66
C MET A 524 37.40 -12.60 -12.62
N THR A 525 37.71 -13.34 -11.55
CA THR A 525 39.05 -13.88 -11.31
C THR A 525 39.09 -15.40 -11.30
N ASP A 526 38.11 -16.03 -10.66
CA ASP A 526 38.13 -17.43 -10.28
C ASP A 526 37.67 -18.34 -11.43
N SER A 527 37.96 -19.64 -11.32
CA SER A 527 37.48 -20.67 -12.26
C SER A 527 36.63 -21.70 -11.53
N LEU A 528 35.63 -22.24 -12.22
CA LEU A 528 34.84 -23.39 -11.81
C LEU A 528 35.36 -24.65 -12.52
N THR A 529 34.98 -25.82 -12.01
CA THR A 529 35.22 -27.10 -12.69
C THR A 529 33.98 -27.49 -13.49
N ALA A 530 34.12 -27.64 -14.80
CA ALA A 530 33.05 -28.12 -15.65
C ALA A 530 32.86 -29.65 -15.49
N PRO A 531 31.71 -30.23 -15.92
CA PRO A 531 31.47 -31.68 -15.86
C PRO A 531 32.52 -32.54 -16.59
N ASP A 532 33.22 -31.98 -17.56
CA ASP A 532 34.35 -32.64 -18.26
C ASP A 532 35.67 -32.62 -17.46
N GLY A 533 35.65 -32.10 -16.23
CA GLY A 533 36.81 -31.99 -15.34
C GLY A 533 37.76 -30.83 -15.65
N LYS A 534 37.51 -30.06 -16.72
CA LYS A 534 38.38 -28.94 -17.12
C LYS A 534 37.99 -27.64 -16.40
N PRO A 535 38.95 -26.72 -16.20
CA PRO A 535 38.62 -25.39 -15.68
C PRO A 535 37.72 -24.64 -16.66
N PHE A 536 36.80 -23.86 -16.11
CA PHE A 536 35.92 -22.93 -16.81
C PHE A 536 35.93 -21.59 -16.08
N LYS A 537 36.20 -20.52 -16.82
CA LYS A 537 36.14 -19.15 -16.34
C LYS A 537 35.11 -18.40 -17.16
N PHE A 538 34.27 -17.61 -16.50
CA PHE A 538 33.34 -16.74 -17.21
C PHE A 538 34.09 -15.60 -17.89
N GLU A 539 33.71 -15.33 -19.13
CA GLU A 539 34.08 -14.10 -19.82
C GLU A 539 33.02 -13.03 -19.55
N PRO A 540 33.39 -11.73 -19.52
CA PRO A 540 32.41 -10.67 -19.30
C PRO A 540 31.22 -10.77 -20.28
N PRO A 541 29.98 -10.57 -19.82
CA PRO A 541 28.81 -10.74 -20.67
C PRO A 541 28.73 -9.66 -21.75
N SER A 542 28.31 -10.07 -22.95
CA SER A 542 28.08 -9.20 -24.10
C SER A 542 26.67 -9.41 -24.65
N SER A 543 25.93 -8.33 -24.89
CA SER A 543 24.62 -8.42 -25.55
C SER A 543 24.23 -7.09 -26.17
N ASP A 544 23.23 -7.14 -27.05
CA ASP A 544 22.51 -5.95 -27.48
C ASP A 544 21.70 -5.36 -26.32
N VAL A 545 21.61 -4.03 -26.29
CA VAL A 545 20.80 -3.29 -25.30
C VAL A 545 19.31 -3.34 -25.66
N LEU A 546 19.00 -3.34 -26.95
CA LEU A 546 17.65 -3.38 -27.49
C LEU A 546 17.51 -4.63 -28.38
N PRO A 547 16.31 -5.22 -28.50
CA PRO A 547 16.10 -6.35 -29.38
C PRO A 547 16.35 -5.93 -30.84
N PRO A 548 17.26 -6.61 -31.59
CA PRO A 548 17.58 -6.24 -32.97
C PRO A 548 16.38 -6.25 -33.92
N SER A 549 15.40 -7.12 -33.64
CA SER A 549 14.15 -7.25 -34.42
C SER A 549 12.99 -6.43 -33.84
N GLY A 550 13.26 -5.53 -32.88
CA GLY A 550 12.25 -4.80 -32.12
C GLY A 550 11.54 -5.69 -31.07
N PHE A 551 10.73 -5.07 -30.22
CA PHE A 551 9.97 -5.78 -29.19
C PHE A 551 8.83 -6.60 -29.80
N ALA A 552 8.65 -7.83 -29.33
CA ALA A 552 7.46 -8.62 -29.63
C ALA A 552 6.25 -8.02 -28.90
N GLN A 553 5.05 -8.12 -29.48
CA GLN A 553 3.84 -7.59 -28.85
C GLN A 553 3.39 -8.43 -27.63
N GLY A 554 3.69 -9.73 -27.64
CA GLY A 554 3.17 -10.67 -26.64
C GLY A 554 1.66 -10.86 -26.76
N ASP A 555 1.03 -11.24 -25.66
CA ASP A 555 -0.43 -11.30 -25.57
C ASP A 555 -1.04 -9.89 -25.50
N ILE A 556 -1.71 -9.50 -26.59
CA ILE A 556 -2.32 -8.18 -26.75
C ILE A 556 -3.58 -7.99 -25.89
N ASP A 557 -4.15 -9.05 -25.32
CA ASP A 557 -5.31 -8.94 -24.43
C ASP A 557 -4.96 -8.22 -23.12
N TYR A 558 -3.67 -8.17 -22.77
CA TYR A 558 -3.18 -7.34 -21.66
C TYR A 558 -3.09 -5.85 -21.98
N LEU A 559 -3.08 -5.44 -23.25
CA LEU A 559 -2.94 -4.04 -23.62
C LEU A 559 -4.28 -3.30 -23.51
N PRO A 560 -4.43 -2.36 -22.56
CA PRO A 560 -5.64 -1.56 -22.48
C PRO A 560 -5.70 -0.57 -23.65
N ALA A 561 -6.92 -0.25 -24.09
CA ALA A 561 -7.15 0.89 -24.97
C ALA A 561 -6.63 2.17 -24.29
N PRO A 562 -5.81 3.00 -24.97
CA PRO A 562 -5.36 4.27 -24.40
C PRO A 562 -6.54 5.20 -24.10
N MET A 563 -6.54 5.84 -22.93
CA MET A 563 -7.60 6.76 -22.49
C MET A 563 -9.02 6.20 -22.70
N PRO A 564 -9.37 5.07 -22.06
CA PRO A 564 -10.67 4.45 -22.27
C PRO A 564 -11.79 5.38 -21.80
N GLU A 565 -12.86 5.47 -22.58
CA GLU A 565 -14.02 6.26 -22.18
C GLU A 565 -14.69 5.65 -20.94
N PRO A 566 -15.09 6.46 -19.94
CA PRO A 566 -15.77 5.98 -18.75
C PRO A 566 -17.11 5.32 -19.11
N GLN A 567 -17.48 4.28 -18.39
CA GLN A 567 -18.76 3.58 -18.52
C GLN A 567 -19.60 3.77 -17.24
N PRO A 568 -20.37 4.86 -17.09
CA PRO A 568 -21.02 5.22 -15.83
C PRO A 568 -22.00 4.17 -15.29
N HIS A 569 -22.60 3.39 -16.19
CA HIS A 569 -23.55 2.33 -15.87
C HIS A 569 -22.91 1.02 -15.38
N THR A 570 -21.57 0.90 -15.47
CA THR A 570 -20.85 -0.24 -14.94
C THR A 570 -21.00 -0.27 -13.42
N GLU A 571 -21.48 -1.41 -12.92
CA GLU A 571 -21.52 -1.73 -11.50
C GLU A 571 -20.09 -2.03 -11.01
N VAL A 572 -19.68 -1.40 -9.91
CA VAL A 572 -18.40 -1.72 -9.26
C VAL A 572 -18.62 -2.93 -8.38
N LEU A 573 -17.88 -4.00 -8.64
CA LEU A 573 -18.09 -5.29 -8.01
C LEU A 573 -17.44 -5.32 -6.61
N ILE A 574 -18.25 -5.22 -5.56
CA ILE A 574 -17.84 -5.43 -4.17
C ILE A 574 -18.88 -6.33 -3.50
N SER A 575 -18.46 -7.51 -3.03
CA SER A 575 -19.38 -8.40 -2.32
C SER A 575 -19.79 -7.81 -0.97
N PRO A 576 -21.10 -7.77 -0.61
CA PRO A 576 -21.55 -7.34 0.71
C PRO A 576 -21.01 -8.18 1.88
N THR A 577 -20.55 -9.40 1.60
CA THR A 577 -19.96 -10.31 2.60
C THR A 577 -18.44 -10.44 2.43
N SER A 578 -17.82 -9.54 1.66
CA SER A 578 -16.38 -9.55 1.45
C SER A 578 -15.62 -9.41 2.77
N ALA A 579 -14.52 -10.13 2.89
CA ALA A 579 -13.53 -9.88 3.95
C ALA A 579 -12.33 -9.06 3.45
N ARG A 580 -12.27 -8.74 2.14
CA ARG A 580 -11.12 -8.10 1.46
C ARG A 580 -11.40 -6.66 1.04
N LEU A 581 -12.63 -6.37 0.65
CA LEU A 581 -13.08 -5.10 0.12
C LEU A 581 -14.31 -4.61 0.89
N GLU A 582 -14.42 -3.30 1.09
CA GLU A 582 -15.57 -2.68 1.72
C GLU A 582 -15.85 -1.33 1.06
N PRO A 583 -17.09 -1.04 0.63
CA PRO A 583 -17.43 0.28 0.12
C PRO A 583 -17.20 1.33 1.21
N LEU A 584 -16.43 2.38 0.90
CA LEU A 584 -16.24 3.49 1.83
C LEU A 584 -17.49 4.34 1.92
N GLN A 585 -17.85 4.70 3.15
CA GLN A 585 -18.86 5.72 3.40
C GLN A 585 -18.17 7.07 3.62
N PRO A 586 -18.67 8.14 2.97
CA PRO A 586 -18.23 9.50 3.23
C PRO A 586 -18.35 9.83 4.73
N PHE A 587 -17.30 10.36 5.35
CA PHE A 587 -17.34 10.72 6.77
C PHE A 587 -18.32 11.87 7.02
N SER A 588 -19.03 11.85 8.14
CA SER A 588 -19.91 12.97 8.53
C SER A 588 -19.08 14.17 9.03
N SER A 589 -19.43 15.39 8.63
CA SER A 589 -18.84 16.58 9.25
C SER A 589 -19.24 16.68 10.72
N PRO A 590 -18.30 16.94 11.66
CA PRO A 590 -18.64 17.17 13.06
C PRO A 590 -19.46 18.45 13.27
N PHE A 591 -19.52 19.33 12.25
CA PHE A 591 -20.24 20.60 12.30
C PHE A 591 -21.61 20.55 11.60
N ALA A 592 -22.04 19.40 11.08
CA ALA A 592 -23.24 19.31 10.26
C ALA A 592 -24.50 19.88 10.95
N ALA A 593 -24.61 19.71 12.26
CA ALA A 593 -25.72 20.22 13.06
C ALA A 593 -25.62 21.73 13.40
N THR A 594 -24.42 22.30 13.41
CA THR A 594 -24.16 23.66 13.91
C THR A 594 -23.82 24.66 12.80
N ALA A 595 -23.37 24.18 11.64
CA ALA A 595 -22.95 25.00 10.50
C ALA A 595 -24.05 25.95 10.00
N ALA A 596 -25.32 25.52 10.05
CA ALA A 596 -26.47 26.35 9.67
C ALA A 596 -26.64 27.60 10.56
N HIS A 597 -26.06 27.59 11.77
CA HIS A 597 -26.06 28.71 12.71
C HIS A 597 -24.73 29.46 12.73
N GLY A 598 -23.83 29.19 11.78
CA GLY A 598 -22.51 29.80 11.72
C GLY A 598 -21.58 29.41 12.88
N ARG A 599 -21.88 28.31 13.59
CA ARG A 599 -21.08 27.80 14.72
C ARG A 599 -20.29 26.57 14.30
N TYR A 600 -19.01 26.55 14.63
CA TYR A 600 -18.09 25.49 14.23
C TYR A 600 -17.16 25.07 15.38
N GLU A 601 -17.69 25.00 16.60
CA GLU A 601 -16.99 24.30 17.68
C GLU A 601 -17.15 22.78 17.49
N LEU A 602 -16.12 22.03 17.87
CA LEU A 602 -16.25 20.58 17.95
C LEU A 602 -17.23 20.22 19.09
N PRO A 603 -18.00 19.12 18.96
CA PRO A 603 -18.78 18.62 20.08
C PRO A 603 -17.85 18.30 21.26
N ALA A 604 -18.36 18.30 22.48
CA ALA A 604 -17.58 17.91 23.64
C ALA A 604 -17.03 16.48 23.45
N MET A 605 -15.71 16.32 23.56
CA MET A 605 -15.00 15.09 23.25
C MET A 605 -14.44 14.44 24.51
N ARG A 606 -14.53 13.11 24.60
CA ARG A 606 -13.80 12.35 25.61
C ARG A 606 -12.34 12.16 25.15
N CYS A 607 -11.36 12.40 26.02
CA CYS A 607 -9.98 12.00 25.75
C CYS A 607 -9.90 10.46 25.85
N LEU A 608 -9.64 9.77 24.73
CA LEU A 608 -9.55 8.31 24.69
C LEU A 608 -8.29 7.82 25.42
N LEU A 609 -7.15 8.40 25.08
CA LEU A 609 -5.87 8.14 25.70
C LEU A 609 -4.88 9.29 25.49
N ARG A 610 -3.86 9.31 26.35
CA ARG A 610 -2.62 10.04 26.14
C ARG A 610 -1.52 9.04 25.74
N ILE A 611 -0.88 9.26 24.60
CA ILE A 611 0.14 8.36 24.03
C ILE A 611 1.52 8.80 24.50
N LYS A 612 2.24 7.90 25.17
CA LYS A 612 3.59 8.12 25.70
C LYS A 612 4.66 7.77 24.66
N GLY A 613 5.59 8.69 24.42
CA GLY A 613 6.76 8.45 23.59
C GLY A 613 6.45 8.26 22.10
N LYS A 614 7.35 7.54 21.42
CA LYS A 614 7.34 7.41 19.95
C LYS A 614 6.10 6.65 19.46
N CYS A 615 5.32 7.28 18.58
CA CYS A 615 4.17 6.65 17.91
C CYS A 615 4.28 6.83 16.39
N THR A 616 4.81 5.82 15.71
CA THR A 616 4.93 5.78 14.23
C THR A 616 3.65 5.30 13.54
N THR A 617 3.56 5.43 12.21
CA THR A 617 2.42 4.88 11.46
C THR A 617 2.28 3.35 11.56
N ASP A 618 3.34 2.61 11.88
CA ASP A 618 3.25 1.18 12.19
C ASP A 618 2.65 0.91 13.58
N HIS A 619 2.81 1.83 14.53
CA HIS A 619 2.12 1.75 15.83
C HIS A 619 0.63 2.09 15.67
N ILE A 620 0.29 3.00 14.76
CA ILE A 620 -1.09 3.44 14.47
C ILE A 620 -1.84 2.40 13.61
N SER A 621 -1.21 1.90 12.54
CA SER A 621 -1.81 0.97 11.58
C SER A 621 -0.76 -0.04 11.14
N ALA A 622 -0.65 -1.14 11.89
CA ALA A 622 0.33 -2.19 11.65
C ALA A 622 0.19 -2.82 10.25
N ALA A 623 1.31 -3.22 9.65
CA ALA A 623 1.35 -3.97 8.39
C ALA A 623 1.27 -5.49 8.62
N GLY A 624 2.13 -6.29 7.97
CA GLY A 624 2.19 -7.74 8.11
C GLY A 624 0.84 -8.42 7.80
N PRO A 625 0.25 -9.18 8.75
CA PRO A 625 -0.99 -9.92 8.51
C PRO A 625 -2.21 -9.02 8.20
N TRP A 626 -2.12 -7.72 8.47
CA TRP A 626 -3.18 -6.75 8.21
C TRP A 626 -3.25 -6.31 6.74
N LEU A 627 -2.19 -6.53 5.94
CA LEU A 627 -2.13 -6.10 4.55
C LEU A 627 -3.26 -6.69 3.68
N LYS A 628 -3.76 -7.88 4.02
CA LYS A 628 -4.91 -8.51 3.33
C LYS A 628 -6.20 -7.70 3.43
N TYR A 629 -6.33 -6.80 4.42
CA TYR A 629 -7.50 -5.96 4.65
C TYR A 629 -7.35 -4.53 4.10
N LYS A 630 -6.34 -4.25 3.27
CA LYS A 630 -6.10 -2.89 2.74
C LYS A 630 -7.30 -2.25 2.04
N GLY A 631 -8.16 -3.04 1.42
CA GLY A 631 -9.40 -2.59 0.80
C GLY A 631 -10.64 -2.65 1.69
N HIS A 632 -10.51 -3.06 2.97
CA HIS A 632 -11.62 -3.22 3.90
C HIS A 632 -11.35 -2.45 5.20
N LEU A 633 -11.84 -1.20 5.25
CA LEU A 633 -11.50 -0.26 6.32
C LEU A 633 -11.93 -0.75 7.70
N SER A 634 -13.11 -1.33 7.86
CA SER A 634 -13.61 -1.86 9.13
C SER A 634 -12.73 -2.98 9.68
N ASN A 635 -12.35 -3.97 8.85
CA ASN A 635 -11.44 -5.04 9.27
C ASN A 635 -10.04 -4.52 9.56
N LEU A 636 -9.56 -3.56 8.78
CA LEU A 636 -8.25 -2.97 9.00
C LEU A 636 -8.23 -2.11 10.27
N ALA A 637 -9.31 -1.39 10.58
CA ALA A 637 -9.44 -0.55 11.77
C ALA A 637 -9.36 -1.34 13.08
N GLU A 638 -9.58 -2.66 13.08
CA GLU A 638 -9.32 -3.51 14.25
C GLU A 638 -7.84 -3.49 14.71
N ASN A 639 -6.93 -2.87 13.94
CA ASN A 639 -5.53 -2.64 14.32
C ASN A 639 -5.20 -1.19 14.72
N THR A 640 -6.20 -0.32 14.88
CA THR A 640 -5.99 1.09 15.22
C THR A 640 -5.20 1.21 16.52
N LEU A 641 -4.02 1.83 16.45
CA LEU A 641 -3.14 2.15 17.59
C LEU A 641 -2.67 0.95 18.41
N ILE A 642 -2.68 -0.27 17.88
CA ILE A 642 -2.28 -1.47 18.65
C ILE A 642 -0.80 -1.48 19.05
N GLY A 643 0.05 -0.66 18.44
CA GLY A 643 1.43 -0.48 18.88
C GLY A 643 1.63 0.69 19.83
N ALA A 644 0.61 1.54 20.05
CA ALA A 644 0.75 2.72 20.89
C ALA A 644 0.77 2.36 22.38
N THR A 645 1.59 3.08 23.13
CA THR A 645 1.68 2.97 24.60
C THR A 645 0.78 4.00 25.25
N ASN A 646 -0.16 3.55 26.09
CA ASN A 646 -0.99 4.41 26.92
C ASN A 646 -0.17 4.90 28.12
N ASP A 647 -0.07 6.22 28.30
CA ASP A 647 0.71 6.84 29.36
C ASP A 647 0.18 6.53 30.76
N GLU A 648 -1.14 6.51 30.94
CA GLU A 648 -1.77 6.35 32.27
C GLU A 648 -1.78 4.91 32.75
N LEU A 649 -1.93 3.97 31.83
CA LEU A 649 -1.93 2.54 32.14
C LEU A 649 -0.54 1.90 31.97
N ASP A 650 0.44 2.66 31.46
CA ASP A 650 1.80 2.23 31.11
C ASP A 650 1.83 0.90 30.35
N ALA A 651 0.92 0.75 29.39
CA ALA A 651 0.69 -0.49 28.66
C ALA A 651 0.45 -0.25 27.16
N VAL A 652 0.99 -1.16 26.34
CA VAL A 652 0.77 -1.17 24.89
C VAL A 652 -0.60 -1.78 24.58
N ASN A 653 -1.34 -1.15 23.67
CA ASN A 653 -2.67 -1.60 23.23
C ASN A 653 -3.68 -1.78 24.38
N LEU A 654 -3.68 -0.88 25.34
CA LEU A 654 -4.65 -0.92 26.45
C LEU A 654 -5.28 0.47 26.64
N ALA A 655 -6.60 0.50 26.74
CA ALA A 655 -7.37 1.70 27.06
C ALA A 655 -8.51 1.36 28.03
N GLN A 656 -9.10 2.38 28.60
CA GLN A 656 -10.20 2.26 29.55
C GLN A 656 -11.40 3.06 29.06
N ASP A 657 -12.60 2.48 29.18
CA ASP A 657 -13.85 3.24 29.12
C ASP A 657 -14.10 3.88 30.48
N TYR A 658 -14.11 5.21 30.53
CA TYR A 658 -14.25 5.93 31.80
C TYR A 658 -15.69 6.02 32.30
N GLU A 659 -16.68 5.60 31.50
CA GLU A 659 -18.08 5.49 31.93
C GLU A 659 -18.36 4.16 32.64
N THR A 660 -17.87 3.04 32.09
CA THR A 660 -18.11 1.70 32.68
C THR A 660 -16.93 1.19 33.51
N ARG A 661 -15.78 1.87 33.47
CA ARG A 661 -14.50 1.46 34.07
C ARG A 661 -13.95 0.13 33.53
N SER A 662 -14.45 -0.35 32.39
CA SER A 662 -13.89 -1.53 31.72
C SER A 662 -12.62 -1.18 30.96
N GLN A 663 -11.65 -2.10 30.95
CA GLN A 663 -10.45 -2.00 30.11
C GLN A 663 -10.56 -2.98 28.93
N ASP A 664 -10.04 -2.55 27.79
CA ASP A 664 -9.93 -3.35 26.56
C ASP A 664 -8.77 -2.80 25.73
N THR A 665 -8.53 -3.42 24.57
CA THR A 665 -7.64 -2.90 23.54
C THR A 665 -8.05 -1.50 23.09
N ILE A 666 -7.08 -0.71 22.62
CA ILE A 666 -7.36 0.65 22.09
C ILE A 666 -8.44 0.63 20.98
N PRO A 667 -8.39 -0.24 19.95
CA PRO A 667 -9.46 -0.31 18.97
C PRO A 667 -10.79 -0.80 19.57
N GLY A 668 -10.76 -1.67 20.59
CA GLY A 668 -11.96 -2.10 21.33
C GLY A 668 -12.70 -0.94 22.00
N ILE A 669 -11.98 -0.08 22.72
CA ILE A 669 -12.57 1.12 23.34
C ILE A 669 -13.01 2.14 22.28
N ALA A 670 -12.21 2.38 21.22
CA ALA A 670 -12.59 3.28 20.14
C ALA A 670 -13.88 2.83 19.42
N LYS A 671 -14.05 1.52 19.23
CA LYS A 671 -15.27 0.90 18.69
C LYS A 671 -16.46 1.05 19.63
N LEU A 672 -16.24 0.92 20.94
CA LEU A 672 -17.26 1.16 21.96
C LEU A 672 -17.75 2.62 21.92
N TYR A 673 -16.84 3.60 21.86
CA TYR A 673 -17.20 5.02 21.71
C TYR A 673 -17.98 5.28 20.42
N LYS A 674 -17.55 4.70 19.28
CA LYS A 674 -18.30 4.77 18.02
C LYS A 674 -19.72 4.22 18.17
N SER A 675 -19.91 3.10 18.85
CA SER A 675 -21.24 2.49 19.06
C SER A 675 -22.18 3.37 19.88
N ARG A 676 -21.63 4.22 20.76
CA ARG A 676 -22.36 5.21 21.57
C ARG A 676 -22.51 6.56 20.87
N GLN A 677 -22.02 6.70 19.64
CA GLN A 677 -21.88 7.99 18.95
C GLN A 677 -21.12 9.03 19.79
N GLN A 678 -20.16 8.58 20.60
CA GLN A 678 -19.40 9.42 21.52
C GLN A 678 -18.19 10.02 20.79
N PRO A 679 -18.13 11.35 20.58
CA PRO A 679 -16.97 12.00 20.00
C PRO A 679 -15.77 11.86 20.94
N TRP A 680 -14.59 11.66 20.35
CA TRP A 680 -13.37 11.56 21.14
C TRP A 680 -12.19 12.24 20.47
N MET A 681 -11.19 12.48 21.31
CA MET A 681 -9.91 13.06 20.95
C MET A 681 -8.77 12.26 21.60
N MET A 682 -7.54 12.45 21.13
CA MET A 682 -6.36 11.89 21.80
C MET A 682 -5.23 12.89 21.91
N VAL A 683 -4.37 12.64 22.89
CA VAL A 683 -3.17 13.42 23.15
C VAL A 683 -1.96 12.59 22.74
N ALA A 684 -1.04 13.20 22.00
CA ALA A 684 0.19 12.53 21.57
C ALA A 684 1.45 13.31 21.97
N ASP A 685 2.53 12.57 22.12
CA ASP A 685 3.85 13.12 22.42
C ASP A 685 4.50 13.76 21.17
N HIS A 686 5.83 13.88 21.13
CA HIS A 686 6.55 14.36 19.96
C HIS A 686 6.43 13.44 18.73
N ASN A 687 6.40 14.07 17.56
CA ASN A 687 6.52 13.46 16.24
C ASN A 687 5.49 12.34 15.96
N TYR A 688 4.24 12.55 16.38
CA TYR A 688 3.15 11.61 16.17
C TYR A 688 2.98 11.28 14.67
N GLY A 689 2.90 9.99 14.33
CA GLY A 689 2.72 9.51 12.97
C GLY A 689 3.99 9.55 12.11
N GLU A 690 5.18 9.51 12.72
CA GLU A 690 6.43 9.31 11.99
C GLU A 690 6.40 8.03 11.13
N GLY A 691 7.03 8.05 9.96
CA GLY A 691 7.28 6.85 9.16
C GLY A 691 6.51 6.80 7.84
N SER A 692 6.06 5.61 7.46
CA SER A 692 5.47 5.32 6.16
C SER A 692 4.23 6.19 5.86
N ALA A 693 4.09 6.64 4.60
CA ALA A 693 2.95 7.42 4.09
C ALA A 693 1.67 6.58 3.94
N ARG A 694 1.21 5.96 5.05
CA ARG A 694 -0.03 5.18 5.11
C ARG A 694 -1.21 6.07 5.47
N GLU A 695 -2.08 6.30 4.51
CA GLU A 695 -3.35 7.00 4.74
C GLU A 695 -4.26 6.30 5.76
N HIS A 696 -4.12 4.97 5.89
CA HIS A 696 -4.86 4.17 6.87
C HIS A 696 -4.64 4.65 8.31
N ALA A 697 -3.45 5.16 8.63
CA ALA A 697 -3.15 5.73 9.94
C ALA A 697 -4.00 6.98 10.26
N ALA A 698 -4.57 7.65 9.26
CA ALA A 698 -5.55 8.71 9.44
C ALA A 698 -7.01 8.23 9.28
N LEU A 699 -7.26 7.32 8.33
CA LEU A 699 -8.59 6.76 8.08
C LEU A 699 -9.14 5.99 9.28
N GLN A 700 -8.32 5.21 9.99
CA GLN A 700 -8.82 4.34 11.07
C GLN A 700 -9.21 5.11 12.34
N PRO A 701 -8.40 6.05 12.89
CA PRO A 701 -8.87 6.89 14.00
C PRO A 701 -10.14 7.65 13.62
N ARG A 702 -10.18 8.21 12.39
CA ARG A 702 -11.36 8.92 11.89
C ARG A 702 -12.58 8.01 11.78
N PHE A 703 -12.40 6.78 11.28
CA PHE A 703 -13.45 5.77 11.17
C PHE A 703 -14.08 5.46 12.53
N TYR A 704 -13.30 5.47 13.62
CA TYR A 704 -13.82 5.30 14.99
C TYR A 704 -14.36 6.59 15.64
N GLY A 705 -14.35 7.72 14.94
CA GLY A 705 -14.93 8.97 15.45
C GLY A 705 -13.95 9.92 16.13
N CYS A 706 -12.64 9.76 15.90
CA CYS A 706 -11.66 10.75 16.32
C CYS A 706 -11.89 12.07 15.58
N ASN A 707 -12.10 13.17 16.32
CA ASN A 707 -12.29 14.51 15.74
C ASN A 707 -11.09 15.43 15.97
N LEU A 708 -10.29 15.18 17.02
CA LEU A 708 -9.15 16.02 17.38
C LEU A 708 -7.97 15.18 17.84
N ILE A 709 -6.78 15.53 17.34
CA ILE A 709 -5.50 15.12 17.89
C ILE A 709 -4.76 16.38 18.31
N VAL A 710 -4.36 16.43 19.58
CA VAL A 710 -3.43 17.45 20.08
C VAL A 710 -2.10 16.78 20.41
N ALA A 711 -0.99 17.38 19.99
CA ALA A 711 0.32 16.80 20.22
C ALA A 711 1.37 17.84 20.61
N ARG A 712 2.50 17.39 21.14
CA ARG A 712 3.69 18.26 21.21
C ARG A 712 4.22 18.55 19.80
N SER A 713 4.27 17.54 18.94
CA SER A 713 4.50 17.72 17.50
C SER A 713 3.93 16.55 16.69
N ILE A 714 3.60 16.79 15.41
CA ILE A 714 3.05 15.79 14.49
C ILE A 714 3.94 15.69 13.26
N ALA A 715 4.18 14.46 12.78
CA ALA A 715 4.87 14.24 11.53
C ALA A 715 4.05 14.78 10.36
N ARG A 716 4.68 15.61 9.52
CA ARG A 716 4.10 16.34 8.39
C ARG A 716 3.11 15.55 7.51
N ILE A 717 3.48 14.34 7.08
CA ILE A 717 2.63 13.50 6.21
C ILE A 717 1.41 12.99 6.98
N ALA A 718 1.61 12.53 8.22
CA ALA A 718 0.51 12.12 9.07
C ALA A 718 -0.45 13.28 9.34
N GLU A 719 0.08 14.48 9.62
CA GLU A 719 -0.71 15.69 9.82
C GLU A 719 -1.57 16.03 8.60
N THR A 720 -0.99 15.98 7.40
CA THR A 720 -1.72 16.22 6.15
C THR A 720 -2.81 15.19 5.93
N ASN A 721 -2.51 13.90 6.13
CA ASN A 721 -3.49 12.82 6.00
C ASN A 721 -4.64 12.97 7.00
N LEU A 722 -4.35 13.31 8.26
CA LEU A 722 -5.37 13.55 9.29
C LEU A 722 -6.31 14.68 8.89
N ARG A 723 -5.77 15.81 8.44
CA ARG A 723 -6.55 16.96 7.96
C ARG A 723 -7.40 16.61 6.73
N LYS A 724 -6.85 15.83 5.78
CA LYS A 724 -7.61 15.32 4.62
C LYS A 724 -8.80 14.44 5.05
N GLN A 725 -8.68 13.68 6.13
CA GLN A 725 -9.79 12.89 6.69
C GLN A 725 -10.71 13.70 7.62
N GLY A 726 -10.49 15.01 7.75
CA GLY A 726 -11.32 15.91 8.56
C GLY A 726 -11.04 15.83 10.07
N VAL A 727 -9.89 15.31 10.47
CA VAL A 727 -9.42 15.36 11.87
C VAL A 727 -8.74 16.71 12.11
N LEU A 728 -9.15 17.43 13.15
CA LEU A 728 -8.47 18.64 13.59
C LEU A 728 -7.14 18.27 14.25
N THR A 729 -6.06 18.95 13.87
CA THR A 729 -4.74 18.77 14.46
C THR A 729 -4.29 20.07 15.11
N LEU A 730 -4.00 20.03 16.41
CA LEU A 730 -3.49 21.16 17.17
C LEU A 730 -2.16 20.79 17.85
N LEU A 731 -1.34 21.79 18.11
CA LEU A 731 -0.10 21.66 18.88
C LEU A 731 -0.24 22.40 20.21
N PHE A 732 0.35 21.87 21.28
CA PHE A 732 0.40 22.62 22.54
C PHE A 732 1.20 23.91 22.38
N GLU A 733 0.71 25.03 22.92
CA GLU A 733 1.53 26.25 22.98
C GLU A 733 2.71 26.09 23.94
N ASN A 734 2.43 25.53 25.11
CA ASN A 734 3.41 25.03 26.06
C ASN A 734 3.35 23.50 26.05
N GLU A 735 4.42 22.85 25.58
CA GLU A 735 4.43 21.40 25.45
C GLU A 735 4.15 20.65 26.76
N ASP A 736 4.46 21.21 27.93
CA ASP A 736 4.19 20.58 29.23
C ASP A 736 2.70 20.47 29.57
N ASP A 737 1.84 21.20 28.87
CA ASP A 737 0.39 21.06 28.94
C ASP A 737 -0.09 19.68 28.46
N TYR A 738 0.75 18.94 27.72
CA TYR A 738 0.56 17.53 27.42
C TYR A 738 0.20 16.70 28.67
N LEU A 739 0.83 16.96 29.82
CA LEU A 739 0.58 16.23 31.06
C LEU A 739 -0.74 16.62 31.75
N LYS A 740 -1.33 17.74 31.35
CA LYS A 740 -2.54 18.29 31.98
C LYS A 740 -3.82 17.67 31.42
N ILE A 741 -3.80 17.07 30.24
CA ILE A 741 -4.94 16.34 29.68
C ILE A 741 -4.74 14.85 29.93
N GLY A 742 -5.64 14.24 30.69
CA GLY A 742 -5.68 12.80 30.95
C GLY A 742 -6.75 12.10 30.12
N ALA A 743 -6.63 10.80 29.98
CA ALA A 743 -7.66 9.94 29.44
C ALA A 743 -8.89 9.96 30.36
N GLY A 744 -10.07 10.03 29.76
CA GLY A 744 -11.34 10.22 30.46
C GLY A 744 -11.77 11.69 30.63
N ASP A 745 -10.86 12.65 30.50
CA ASP A 745 -11.20 14.08 30.57
C ASP A 745 -12.18 14.47 29.45
N LEU A 746 -13.04 15.46 29.73
CA LEU A 746 -13.89 16.08 28.72
C LEU A 746 -13.18 17.30 28.16
N VAL A 747 -13.11 17.39 26.83
CA VAL A 747 -12.40 18.45 26.12
C VAL A 747 -13.34 19.13 25.13
N GLU A 748 -13.44 20.46 25.22
CA GLU A 748 -14.20 21.32 24.31
C GLU A 748 -13.25 22.30 23.62
N THR A 749 -13.50 22.63 22.34
CA THR A 749 -12.79 23.71 21.67
C THR A 749 -13.38 25.06 22.04
N VAL A 750 -12.53 26.08 22.11
CA VAL A 750 -12.91 27.48 22.30
C VAL A 750 -12.24 28.30 21.21
N ASN A 751 -13.02 29.18 20.56
CA ASN A 751 -12.63 30.02 19.41
C ASN A 751 -12.37 29.28 18.10
N LEU A 752 -12.72 27.99 17.97
CA LEU A 752 -12.58 27.28 16.69
C LEU A 752 -13.48 27.90 15.62
N THR A 753 -14.65 28.41 16.03
CA THR A 753 -15.61 29.07 15.13
C THR A 753 -15.01 30.26 14.38
N ASP A 754 -14.23 31.09 15.07
CA ASP A 754 -13.62 32.29 14.48
C ASP A 754 -12.49 31.96 13.49
N LEU A 755 -11.83 30.81 13.69
CA LEU A 755 -10.83 30.27 12.78
C LEU A 755 -11.46 29.64 11.53
N ILE A 756 -12.40 28.71 11.70
CA ILE A 756 -12.82 27.77 10.63
C ILE A 756 -14.00 28.26 9.78
N ARG A 757 -14.76 29.26 10.24
CA ARG A 757 -15.86 29.82 9.43
C ARG A 757 -15.33 30.32 8.08
N PRO A 758 -16.14 30.35 7.02
CA PRO A 758 -15.73 30.96 5.75
C PRO A 758 -15.20 32.39 5.98
N GLY A 759 -13.96 32.67 5.55
CA GLY A 759 -13.29 33.96 5.79
C GLY A 759 -12.80 34.19 7.23
N GLY A 760 -12.68 33.12 8.03
CA GLY A 760 -12.12 33.17 9.39
C GLY A 760 -10.66 33.64 9.42
N ASP A 761 -10.25 34.14 10.58
CA ASP A 761 -8.89 34.66 10.77
C ASP A 761 -7.92 33.53 11.11
N LEU A 762 -6.94 33.29 10.23
CA LEU A 762 -5.90 32.27 10.40
C LEU A 762 -4.96 32.55 11.59
N ALA A 763 -4.96 33.76 12.14
CA ALA A 763 -4.23 34.09 13.36
C ALA A 763 -5.00 33.74 14.65
N THR A 764 -6.26 33.29 14.53
CA THR A 764 -7.10 32.94 15.69
C THR A 764 -6.49 31.80 16.49
N GLN A 765 -6.18 32.06 17.76
CA GLN A 765 -5.75 31.02 18.69
C GLN A 765 -6.96 30.20 19.18
N VAL A 766 -6.95 28.90 18.88
CA VAL A 766 -7.89 27.93 19.47
C VAL A 766 -7.38 27.51 20.84
N LYS A 767 -8.29 27.42 21.82
CA LYS A 767 -7.99 26.86 23.14
C LYS A 767 -8.75 25.57 23.38
N LEU A 768 -8.23 24.74 24.28
CA LEU A 768 -8.89 23.54 24.77
C LEU A 768 -9.38 23.78 26.19
N LYS A 769 -10.70 23.78 26.38
CA LYS A 769 -11.32 23.78 27.70
C LYS A 769 -11.39 22.33 28.19
N VAL A 770 -10.66 22.04 29.25
CA VAL A 770 -10.51 20.70 29.83
C VAL A 770 -11.30 20.65 31.13
N THR A 771 -12.20 19.69 31.23
CA THR A 771 -12.96 19.39 32.44
C THR A 771 -12.55 18.03 32.97
N LYS A 772 -12.01 18.01 34.19
CA LYS A 772 -11.65 16.79 34.91
C LYS A 772 -12.74 16.36 35.86
N PHE A 773 -12.88 15.06 36.03
CA PHE A 773 -13.87 14.46 36.94
C PHE A 773 -13.20 13.83 38.17
N ALA A 774 -13.96 13.70 39.24
CA ALA A 774 -13.61 12.89 40.41
C ALA A 774 -13.68 11.38 40.08
N GLU A 775 -13.34 10.53 41.04
CA GLU A 775 -13.35 9.07 40.87
C GLU A 775 -14.72 8.49 40.49
N ASP A 776 -15.80 9.20 40.82
CA ASP A 776 -17.16 8.83 40.42
C ASP A 776 -17.43 8.99 38.90
N GLY A 777 -16.56 9.68 38.17
CA GLY A 777 -16.66 9.93 36.73
C GLY A 777 -17.71 10.97 36.34
N THR A 778 -18.40 11.58 37.30
CA THR A 778 -19.51 12.52 37.07
C THR A 778 -19.32 13.87 37.76
N THR A 779 -18.68 13.90 38.92
CA THR A 779 -18.47 15.15 39.67
C THR A 779 -17.29 15.91 39.08
N VAL A 780 -17.51 17.16 38.66
CA VAL A 780 -16.44 18.03 38.14
C VAL A 780 -15.48 18.39 39.27
N LYS A 781 -14.19 18.06 39.09
CA LYS A 781 -13.12 18.40 40.02
C LYS A 781 -12.51 19.77 39.69
N GLU A 782 -12.19 19.98 38.42
CA GLU A 782 -11.58 21.22 37.95
C GLU A 782 -11.92 21.45 36.47
N THR A 783 -11.89 22.71 36.05
CA THR A 783 -11.99 23.11 34.65
C THR A 783 -11.02 24.23 34.37
N PHE A 784 -10.26 24.12 33.29
CA PHE A 784 -9.26 25.11 32.88
C PHE A 784 -9.12 25.15 31.35
N GLU A 785 -8.54 26.23 30.82
CA GLU A 785 -8.26 26.39 29.39
C GLU A 785 -6.76 26.26 29.12
N LEU A 786 -6.42 25.56 28.03
CA LEU A 786 -5.05 25.43 27.53
C LEU A 786 -4.93 26.08 26.14
N PRO A 787 -3.97 26.98 25.93
CA PRO A 787 -3.73 27.54 24.61
C PRO A 787 -3.06 26.52 23.67
N THR A 788 -3.40 26.61 22.38
CA THR A 788 -2.80 25.77 21.34
C THR A 788 -2.28 26.60 20.17
N LYS A 789 -1.54 25.96 19.28
CA LYS A 789 -1.00 26.50 18.02
C LYS A 789 -1.43 25.59 16.86
N HIS A 790 -1.45 26.13 15.65
CA HIS A 790 -1.75 25.35 14.45
C HIS A 790 -0.99 25.84 13.21
N SER A 791 -0.89 24.97 12.20
CA SER A 791 -0.37 25.29 10.86
C SER A 791 -1.44 25.09 9.77
N LEU A 792 -2.72 25.29 10.13
CA LEU A 792 -3.86 25.12 9.23
C LEU A 792 -3.89 26.23 8.17
N SER A 793 -4.13 25.85 6.91
CA SER A 793 -4.38 26.76 5.79
C SER A 793 -5.89 26.89 5.58
N ALA A 794 -6.32 27.87 4.77
CA ALA A 794 -7.73 27.99 4.38
C ALA A 794 -8.28 26.68 3.78
N ALA A 795 -7.49 25.99 2.94
CA ALA A 795 -7.87 24.70 2.39
C ALA A 795 -8.04 23.61 3.46
N HIS A 796 -7.12 23.53 4.44
CA HIS A 796 -7.25 22.60 5.56
C HIS A 796 -8.56 22.84 6.34
N LEU A 797 -8.89 24.10 6.59
CA LEU A 797 -10.12 24.48 7.27
C LEU A 797 -11.36 24.09 6.48
N ASP A 798 -11.37 24.26 5.16
CA ASP A 798 -12.46 23.81 4.30
C ASP A 798 -12.65 22.29 4.33
N TRP A 799 -11.55 21.51 4.32
CA TRP A 799 -11.61 20.04 4.42
C TRP A 799 -12.20 19.59 5.75
N ILE A 800 -11.72 20.17 6.86
CA ILE A 800 -12.21 19.85 8.21
C ILE A 800 -13.68 20.25 8.34
N ARG A 801 -14.08 21.40 7.81
CA ARG A 801 -15.47 21.88 7.81
C ARG A 801 -16.40 20.94 7.04
N ALA A 802 -15.99 20.48 5.86
CA ALA A 802 -16.73 19.52 5.05
C ALA A 802 -16.72 18.10 5.65
N GLY A 803 -15.88 17.83 6.65
CA GLY A 803 -15.71 16.54 7.31
C GLY A 803 -14.65 15.64 6.66
N SER A 804 -14.20 15.96 5.45
CA SER A 804 -13.01 15.45 4.76
C SER A 804 -12.75 16.27 3.48
N ALA A 805 -11.55 16.17 2.90
CA ALA A 805 -11.23 16.72 1.59
C ALA A 805 -12.10 16.11 0.48
N LEU A 806 -12.38 14.80 0.56
CA LEU A 806 -13.21 14.08 -0.41
C LEU A 806 -14.67 14.56 -0.40
N ASN A 807 -15.20 14.91 0.78
CA ASN A 807 -16.52 15.50 0.90
C ASN A 807 -16.60 16.85 0.20
N LEU A 808 -15.61 17.70 0.40
CA LEU A 808 -15.54 19.01 -0.25
C LEU A 808 -15.52 18.87 -1.78
N ILE A 809 -14.69 17.96 -2.31
CA ILE A 809 -14.60 17.67 -3.75
C ILE A 809 -15.98 17.24 -4.29
N ARG A 810 -16.67 16.34 -3.58
CA ARG A 810 -18.01 15.88 -3.95
C ARG A 810 -19.05 17.01 -3.95
N GLU A 811 -19.02 17.89 -2.94
CA GLU A 811 -19.92 19.04 -2.85
C GLU A 811 -19.69 20.02 -4.01
N GLN A 812 -18.43 20.29 -4.34
CA GLN A 812 -18.04 21.14 -5.46
C GLN A 812 -18.48 20.52 -6.81
N ALA A 813 -18.24 19.22 -7.01
CA ALA A 813 -18.66 18.51 -8.21
C ALA A 813 -20.18 18.51 -8.40
N SER A 814 -20.93 18.27 -7.32
CA SER A 814 -22.40 18.29 -7.33
C SER A 814 -22.93 19.69 -7.63
N SER A 815 -22.28 20.72 -7.11
CA SER A 815 -22.65 22.12 -7.33
C SER A 815 -22.37 22.55 -8.77
N ALA A 816 -21.22 22.16 -9.33
CA ALA A 816 -20.86 22.41 -10.72
C ALA A 816 -21.83 21.71 -11.70
N ALA A 817 -22.23 20.46 -11.40
CA ALA A 817 -23.23 19.73 -12.17
C ALA A 817 -24.63 20.38 -12.11
N LYS A 818 -25.03 20.91 -10.95
CA LYS A 818 -26.27 21.67 -10.81
C LYS A 818 -26.21 23.00 -11.57
N ALA A 819 -25.09 23.72 -11.52
CA ALA A 819 -24.89 24.98 -12.24
C ALA A 819 -24.89 24.79 -13.76
N SER A 820 -24.22 23.75 -14.28
CA SER A 820 -24.24 23.41 -15.71
C SER A 820 -25.61 22.91 -16.17
N GLY A 821 -26.30 22.11 -15.34
CA GLY A 821 -27.68 21.69 -15.56
C GLY A 821 -28.68 22.85 -15.56
N ALA A 822 -28.50 23.84 -14.68
CA ALA A 822 -29.29 25.07 -14.66
C ALA A 822 -29.04 25.95 -15.89
N PHE A 823 -27.78 26.02 -16.38
CA PHE A 823 -27.45 26.70 -17.63
C PHE A 823 -28.04 26.00 -18.87
N ALA A 824 -28.04 24.67 -18.89
CA ALA A 824 -28.69 23.88 -19.94
C ALA A 824 -30.22 24.00 -19.89
N ALA A 825 -30.81 24.00 -18.69
CA ALA A 825 -32.24 24.23 -18.49
C ALA A 825 -32.66 25.65 -18.89
N ALA A 826 -31.84 26.68 -18.62
CA ALA A 826 -32.06 28.05 -19.06
C ALA A 826 -31.97 28.20 -20.59
N LYS A 827 -31.05 27.48 -21.26
CA LYS A 827 -31.03 27.37 -22.73
C LYS A 827 -32.26 26.63 -23.28
N SER A 828 -32.77 25.61 -22.59
CA SER A 828 -33.99 24.90 -23.00
C SER A 828 -35.26 25.72 -22.76
N ALA A 829 -35.27 26.59 -21.75
CA ALA A 829 -36.37 27.51 -21.47
C ALA A 829 -36.46 28.61 -22.53
N ALA A 830 -35.33 29.07 -23.08
CA ALA A 830 -35.29 29.97 -24.23
C ALA A 830 -35.74 29.31 -25.54
N SER A 831 -35.69 27.97 -25.65
CA SER A 831 -36.14 27.23 -26.84
C SER A 831 -37.59 26.71 -26.75
N LYS A 832 -38.32 27.01 -25.66
CA LYS A 832 -39.70 26.52 -25.41
C LYS A 832 -40.79 27.60 -25.56
N VAL A 833 -40.57 28.60 -26.42
CA VAL A 833 -41.64 29.48 -26.95
C VAL A 833 -42.05 29.01 -28.35
N GLY A 834 -42.42 27.74 -28.49
CA GLY A 834 -42.82 27.19 -29.79
C GLY A 834 -43.03 25.68 -29.77
N ALA A 835 -44.09 25.23 -29.12
CA ALA A 835 -44.90 24.06 -29.49
C ALA A 835 -45.77 23.64 -28.30
N ALA A 836 -46.97 24.19 -28.25
CA ALA A 836 -48.10 23.58 -27.56
C ALA A 836 -48.94 22.84 -28.60
N LEU A 837 -49.22 21.55 -28.36
CA LEU A 837 -50.52 20.86 -28.53
C LEU A 837 -50.32 19.35 -28.71
N GLY A 838 -51.04 18.57 -27.89
CA GLY A 838 -51.19 17.12 -28.06
C GLY A 838 -51.16 16.34 -26.74
N GLY A 839 -52.18 16.52 -25.90
CA GLY A 839 -52.38 15.68 -24.71
C GLY A 839 -53.49 14.65 -24.91
N VAL A 840 -53.37 13.49 -24.25
CA VAL A 840 -54.52 12.66 -23.83
C VAL A 840 -54.20 12.02 -22.47
N ARG A 841 -55.16 12.14 -21.53
CA ARG A 841 -55.17 11.63 -20.15
C ARG A 841 -55.47 10.12 -20.09
N GLY A 842 -54.94 9.46 -19.06
CA GLY A 842 -55.08 8.00 -18.85
C GLY A 842 -56.30 7.56 -18.06
N TYR A 843 -56.27 6.29 -17.63
CA TYR A 843 -57.07 5.74 -16.53
C TYR A 843 -56.27 4.65 -15.80
N ALA A 844 -56.38 4.69 -14.48
CA ALA A 844 -55.82 3.72 -13.54
C ALA A 844 -56.69 2.46 -13.46
N THR A 845 -56.08 1.32 -13.12
CA THR A 845 -56.73 0.26 -12.35
C THR A 845 -55.74 -0.32 -11.35
N ALA A 846 -55.99 -0.01 -10.08
CA ALA A 846 -55.33 -0.63 -8.95
C ALA A 846 -56.00 -1.97 -8.62
N ALA A 847 -55.19 -2.98 -8.29
CA ALA A 847 -55.54 -4.02 -7.33
C ALA A 847 -54.33 -4.22 -6.41
N LYS A 848 -54.55 -4.05 -5.10
CA LYS A 848 -53.55 -4.00 -4.02
C LYS A 848 -52.79 -5.31 -3.83
N PRO A 849 -51.45 -5.29 -3.65
CA PRO A 849 -50.76 -6.27 -2.81
C PRO A 849 -50.63 -5.72 -1.38
N GLY A 850 -50.85 -6.57 -0.38
CA GLY A 850 -50.82 -6.25 1.04
C GLY A 850 -49.56 -5.48 1.47
N GLY A 851 -49.79 -4.47 2.30
CA GLY A 851 -48.78 -3.51 2.74
C GLY A 851 -47.67 -4.16 3.55
N GLY A 852 -46.48 -4.21 2.96
CA GLY A 852 -45.20 -4.37 3.63
C GLY A 852 -44.18 -3.59 2.83
N SER A 853 -43.50 -2.65 3.47
CA SER A 853 -42.52 -1.80 2.81
C SER A 853 -41.28 -2.60 2.38
N ARG A 854 -40.65 -2.23 1.26
CA ARG A 854 -39.32 -2.75 0.85
C ARG A 854 -38.18 -1.83 1.31
N ASN A 855 -38.50 -0.76 2.02
CA ASN A 855 -37.55 0.19 2.56
C ASN A 855 -37.14 -0.24 3.99
N PRO A 856 -35.86 -0.53 4.27
CA PRO A 856 -35.40 -0.95 5.60
C PRO A 856 -35.63 0.05 6.73
N ASN A 857 -35.96 1.30 6.37
CA ASN A 857 -36.20 2.41 7.32
C ASN A 857 -37.69 2.73 7.51
N ASP A 858 -38.60 1.91 6.99
CA ASP A 858 -40.04 2.01 7.28
C ASP A 858 -40.38 1.27 8.59
N PRO A 859 -41.14 1.85 9.53
CA PRO A 859 -41.52 1.17 10.78
C PRO A 859 -42.37 -0.10 10.56
N ASN A 860 -42.95 -0.30 9.36
CA ASN A 860 -43.66 -1.52 8.96
C ASN A 860 -42.81 -2.43 8.04
N TYR A 861 -41.50 -2.18 7.92
CA TYR A 861 -40.59 -3.04 7.18
C TYR A 861 -40.44 -4.41 7.86
N VAL A 862 -40.70 -5.47 7.10
CA VAL A 862 -40.45 -6.84 7.54
C VAL A 862 -39.17 -7.31 6.82
N PRO A 863 -38.07 -7.56 7.54
CA PRO A 863 -36.83 -8.05 6.93
C PRO A 863 -37.08 -9.36 6.16
N PRO A 864 -36.33 -9.65 5.08
CA PRO A 864 -36.46 -10.91 4.34
C PRO A 864 -36.34 -12.16 5.23
N ALA A 865 -35.56 -12.09 6.31
CA ALA A 865 -35.41 -13.16 7.30
C ALA A 865 -36.66 -13.43 8.16
N ALA A 866 -37.65 -12.54 8.12
CA ALA A 866 -38.95 -12.69 8.78
C ALA A 866 -40.08 -13.09 7.81
N ASP A 867 -39.78 -13.27 6.51
CA ASP A 867 -40.69 -13.90 5.56
C ASP A 867 -40.68 -15.43 5.80
N PRO A 868 -41.85 -16.05 6.10
CA PRO A 868 -41.96 -17.49 6.33
C PRO A 868 -41.36 -18.34 5.20
N ARG A 869 -41.36 -17.85 3.96
CA ARG A 869 -40.78 -18.53 2.78
C ARG A 869 -39.26 -18.50 2.79
N THR A 870 -38.65 -17.39 3.20
CA THR A 870 -37.19 -17.26 3.31
C THR A 870 -36.65 -18.10 4.47
N GLU A 871 -37.38 -18.15 5.59
CA GLU A 871 -36.99 -18.99 6.72
C GLU A 871 -37.17 -20.49 6.40
N SER A 872 -38.17 -20.84 5.58
CA SER A 872 -38.33 -22.20 5.04
C SER A 872 -37.15 -22.59 4.13
N ILE A 873 -36.72 -21.70 3.23
CA ILE A 873 -35.55 -21.92 2.37
C ILE A 873 -34.25 -21.99 3.19
N ARG A 874 -34.09 -21.13 4.22
CA ARG A 874 -32.92 -21.14 5.11
C ARG A 874 -32.81 -22.46 5.87
N LYS A 875 -33.91 -22.98 6.42
CA LYS A 875 -33.94 -24.28 7.12
C LYS A 875 -33.67 -25.46 6.17
N LEU A 876 -33.92 -25.28 4.88
CA LEU A 876 -33.60 -26.22 3.78
C LEU A 876 -32.10 -26.22 3.44
N VAL A 877 -31.46 -25.04 3.42
CA VAL A 877 -30.01 -24.89 3.12
C VAL A 877 -29.13 -25.21 4.33
N PHE A 878 -29.62 -24.92 5.54
CA PHE A 878 -28.92 -25.14 6.80
C PHE A 878 -29.79 -25.97 7.75
N PRO A 879 -29.95 -27.28 7.48
CA PRO A 879 -30.80 -28.13 8.30
C PRO A 879 -30.29 -28.19 9.74
N PRO A 880 -31.16 -27.97 10.76
CA PRO A 880 -30.77 -28.08 12.16
C PRO A 880 -30.43 -29.53 12.52
N ALA A 881 -29.51 -29.72 13.48
CA ALA A 881 -29.17 -31.06 13.97
C ALA A 881 -30.40 -31.72 14.64
N PRO A 882 -30.64 -33.03 14.44
CA PRO A 882 -31.83 -33.69 14.95
C PRO A 882 -31.79 -33.76 16.48
N ALA A 883 -32.66 -32.99 17.14
CA ALA A 883 -32.84 -33.04 18.58
C ALA A 883 -34.16 -33.77 18.92
N SER A 884 -34.04 -34.96 19.51
CA SER A 884 -35.14 -35.74 20.10
C SER A 884 -36.21 -36.32 19.15
N ALA A 885 -36.82 -37.43 19.59
CA ALA A 885 -37.85 -38.16 18.84
C ALA A 885 -39.18 -37.39 18.67
N LYS A 886 -39.40 -36.31 19.45
CA LYS A 886 -40.62 -35.49 19.35
C LYS A 886 -40.64 -34.54 18.16
N ASP A 887 -39.48 -34.10 17.67
CA ASP A 887 -39.38 -33.14 16.55
C ASP A 887 -39.54 -33.80 15.17
N LYS A 888 -39.45 -35.13 15.08
CA LYS A 888 -39.69 -35.90 13.85
C LYS A 888 -41.14 -35.81 13.34
N ALA A 889 -42.11 -35.59 14.23
CA ALA A 889 -43.52 -35.51 13.85
C ALA A 889 -43.90 -34.15 13.23
N ALA A 890 -43.21 -33.07 13.59
CA ALA A 890 -43.50 -31.72 13.08
C ALA A 890 -42.88 -31.46 11.69
N HIS A 891 -41.74 -32.09 11.38
CA HIS A 891 -41.08 -31.95 10.07
C HIS A 891 -41.72 -32.74 8.94
N ALA A 892 -42.65 -33.65 9.24
CA ALA A 892 -43.36 -34.43 8.21
C ALA A 892 -44.39 -33.62 7.40
N ALA A 893 -44.72 -32.39 7.81
CA ALA A 893 -45.83 -31.63 7.24
C ALA A 893 -45.47 -30.74 6.02
N THR A 894 -44.19 -30.62 5.63
CA THR A 894 -43.81 -29.82 4.45
C THR A 894 -42.90 -30.65 3.56
N SER A 895 -43.45 -31.26 2.51
CA SER A 895 -42.62 -31.97 1.51
C SER A 895 -41.79 -30.97 0.71
N ALA A 896 -40.60 -31.35 0.24
CA ALA A 896 -39.77 -30.49 -0.60
C ALA A 896 -40.52 -30.03 -1.87
N ALA A 897 -41.45 -30.86 -2.36
CA ALA A 897 -42.35 -30.55 -3.47
C ALA A 897 -43.36 -29.43 -3.17
N ALA A 898 -43.67 -29.14 -1.90
CA ALA A 898 -44.60 -28.07 -1.51
C ALA A 898 -43.94 -26.67 -1.46
N VAL A 899 -42.61 -26.61 -1.46
CA VAL A 899 -41.84 -25.35 -1.26
C VAL A 899 -40.99 -24.98 -2.48
N LEU A 900 -40.55 -25.95 -3.27
CA LEU A 900 -39.76 -25.73 -4.48
C LEU A 900 -40.64 -25.88 -5.73
N PRO A 901 -40.62 -24.94 -6.69
CA PRO A 901 -41.53 -24.92 -7.83
C PRO A 901 -41.21 -25.97 -8.92
N PHE A 902 -40.32 -26.94 -8.65
CA PHE A 902 -39.69 -27.79 -9.67
C PHE A 902 -40.16 -29.25 -9.67
N GLY A 903 -41.27 -29.58 -9.00
CA GLY A 903 -41.86 -30.91 -9.02
C GLY A 903 -40.90 -32.00 -8.49
N ALA A 904 -40.98 -33.23 -9.03
CA ALA A 904 -40.31 -34.43 -8.53
C ALA A 904 -38.78 -34.33 -8.33
N HIS A 905 -38.09 -33.40 -8.99
CA HIS A 905 -36.65 -33.17 -8.82
C HIS A 905 -36.26 -32.43 -7.52
N SER A 906 -37.25 -31.87 -6.81
CA SER A 906 -37.03 -31.06 -5.60
C SER A 906 -36.46 -31.86 -4.43
N GLU A 907 -36.81 -33.15 -4.33
CA GLU A 907 -36.31 -34.04 -3.25
C GLU A 907 -34.84 -34.43 -3.46
N GLU A 908 -34.43 -34.68 -4.70
CA GLU A 908 -33.05 -35.05 -5.03
C GLU A 908 -32.07 -33.89 -4.82
N ILE A 909 -32.50 -32.67 -5.18
CA ILE A 909 -31.75 -31.43 -4.93
C ILE A 909 -31.58 -31.22 -3.41
N HIS A 910 -32.66 -31.35 -2.64
CA HIS A 910 -32.61 -31.23 -1.19
C HIS A 910 -31.70 -32.27 -0.54
N SER A 911 -31.76 -33.53 -0.99
CA SER A 911 -30.88 -34.61 -0.53
C SER A 911 -29.40 -34.28 -0.80
N THR A 912 -29.11 -33.74 -1.98
CA THR A 912 -27.74 -33.38 -2.37
C THR A 912 -27.17 -32.22 -1.56
N ILE A 913 -27.95 -31.16 -1.35
CA ILE A 913 -27.57 -30.04 -0.48
C ILE A 913 -27.31 -30.51 0.95
N THR A 914 -28.19 -31.38 1.47
CA THR A 914 -28.04 -31.94 2.82
C THR A 914 -26.75 -32.74 2.97
N ARG A 915 -26.40 -33.58 1.98
CA ARG A 915 -25.14 -34.36 2.00
C ARG A 915 -23.90 -33.45 1.95
N ALA A 916 -23.92 -32.41 1.11
CA ALA A 916 -22.83 -31.45 1.00
C ALA A 916 -22.62 -30.66 2.31
N TRP A 917 -23.72 -30.25 2.96
CA TRP A 917 -23.68 -29.57 4.25
C TRP A 917 -23.11 -30.45 5.38
N LEU A 918 -23.54 -31.71 5.45
CA LEU A 918 -23.02 -32.66 6.44
C LEU A 918 -21.53 -32.96 6.22
N LEU A 919 -21.08 -33.05 4.98
CA LEU A 919 -19.66 -33.20 4.65
C LEU A 919 -18.85 -31.97 5.10
N PHE A 920 -19.33 -30.76 4.81
CA PHE A 920 -18.71 -29.51 5.26
C PHE A 920 -18.58 -29.43 6.78
N GLN A 921 -19.65 -29.77 7.53
CA GLN A 921 -19.60 -29.79 9.00
C GLN A 921 -18.60 -30.81 9.54
N ARG A 922 -18.48 -31.97 8.90
CA ARG A 922 -17.47 -32.98 9.26
C ARG A 922 -16.07 -32.45 9.04
N THR A 923 -15.77 -31.87 7.88
CA THR A 923 -14.46 -31.27 7.58
C THR A 923 -14.08 -30.19 8.59
N GLN A 924 -15.01 -29.30 8.94
CA GLN A 924 -14.78 -28.26 9.97
C GLN A 924 -14.47 -28.85 11.35
N ARG A 925 -15.15 -29.93 11.73
CA ARG A 925 -14.90 -30.62 13.00
C ARG A 925 -13.53 -31.30 13.01
N ASP A 926 -13.15 -31.94 11.91
CA ASP A 926 -11.87 -32.65 11.79
C ASP A 926 -10.69 -31.64 11.76
N GLU A 927 -10.85 -30.49 11.10
CA GLU A 927 -9.88 -29.37 11.13
C GLU A 927 -9.74 -28.74 12.53
N LEU A 928 -10.85 -28.60 13.26
CA LEU A 928 -10.82 -28.14 14.64
C LEU A 928 -10.09 -29.14 15.55
N ALA A 929 -10.36 -30.44 15.39
CA ALA A 929 -9.69 -31.50 16.14
C ALA A 929 -8.18 -31.50 15.88
N ALA A 930 -7.74 -31.49 14.61
CA ALA A 930 -6.33 -31.45 14.24
C ALA A 930 -5.60 -30.20 14.80
N ARG A 931 -6.28 -29.05 14.81
CA ARG A 931 -5.77 -27.80 15.38
C ARG A 931 -5.65 -27.86 16.91
N LEU A 932 -6.61 -28.48 17.59
CA LEU A 932 -6.56 -28.71 19.04
C LEU A 932 -5.43 -29.69 19.40
N ASP A 933 -5.24 -30.75 18.63
CA ASP A 933 -4.15 -31.71 18.84
C ASP A 933 -2.77 -31.05 18.69
N LYS A 934 -2.60 -30.20 17.68
CA LYS A 934 -1.36 -29.42 17.51
C LYS A 934 -1.10 -28.46 18.67
N LYS A 935 -2.16 -27.83 19.22
CA LYS A 935 -2.06 -26.98 20.42
C LYS A 935 -1.70 -27.79 21.66
N HIS A 936 -2.33 -28.96 21.86
CA HIS A 936 -2.03 -29.86 22.97
C HIS A 936 -0.61 -30.45 22.90
N ALA A 937 -0.10 -30.75 21.70
CA ALA A 937 1.27 -31.20 21.51
C ALA A 937 2.27 -30.13 21.96
N ARG A 938 2.12 -28.89 21.48
CA ARG A 938 2.97 -27.75 21.88
C ARG A 938 2.89 -27.44 23.37
N LEU A 939 1.70 -27.55 23.96
CA LEU A 939 1.52 -27.36 25.39
C LEU A 939 2.25 -28.45 26.20
N ARG A 940 2.21 -29.71 25.76
CA ARG A 940 2.94 -30.80 26.42
C ARG A 940 4.45 -30.55 26.39
N GLU A 941 4.96 -30.07 25.25
CA GLU A 941 6.35 -29.70 25.07
C GLU A 941 6.75 -28.53 25.99
N ALA A 942 5.93 -27.46 26.02
CA ALA A 942 6.15 -26.32 26.91
C ALA A 942 6.06 -26.68 28.40
N LEU A 943 5.16 -27.59 28.80
CA LEU A 943 5.06 -28.06 30.18
C LEU A 943 6.25 -28.97 30.56
N ALA A 944 6.79 -29.74 29.62
CA ALA A 944 7.99 -30.53 29.84
C ALA A 944 9.23 -29.65 30.03
N ASP A 945 9.37 -28.61 29.20
CA ASP A 945 10.42 -27.59 29.31
C ASP A 945 10.30 -26.80 30.62
N LEU A 946 9.09 -26.34 30.96
CA LEU A 946 8.83 -25.64 32.22
C LEU A 946 9.15 -26.50 33.45
N ARG A 947 8.86 -27.80 33.39
CA ARG A 947 9.21 -28.74 34.46
C ARG A 947 10.72 -28.89 34.63
N ALA A 948 11.47 -28.86 33.53
CA ALA A 948 12.92 -28.99 33.54
C ALA A 948 13.63 -27.71 34.00
N THR A 949 13.03 -26.54 33.76
CA THR A 949 13.63 -25.23 33.98
C THR A 949 13.19 -24.56 35.28
N ASP A 950 11.94 -24.74 35.71
CA ASP A 950 11.41 -24.16 36.95
C ASP A 950 10.31 -25.05 37.56
N GLU A 951 10.72 -25.96 38.45
CA GLU A 951 9.83 -26.93 39.08
C GLU A 951 8.73 -26.27 39.94
N ARG A 952 9.01 -25.09 40.52
CA ARG A 952 8.01 -24.35 41.32
C ARG A 952 6.95 -23.72 40.44
N LEU A 953 7.35 -23.12 39.33
CA LEU A 953 6.43 -22.53 38.36
C LEU A 953 5.63 -23.61 37.64
N TYR A 954 6.23 -24.76 37.34
CA TYR A 954 5.52 -25.94 36.85
C TYR A 954 4.45 -26.43 37.83
N ALA A 955 4.78 -26.53 39.12
CA ALA A 955 3.83 -26.93 40.15
C ALA A 955 2.66 -25.93 40.28
N ALA A 956 2.93 -24.62 40.17
CA ALA A 956 1.90 -23.58 40.16
C ALA A 956 1.03 -23.62 38.89
N ALA A 957 1.64 -23.87 37.72
CA ALA A 957 0.97 -23.96 36.44
C ALA A 957 0.06 -25.19 36.32
N THR A 958 0.40 -26.28 37.00
CA THR A 958 -0.34 -27.56 36.98
C THR A 958 -1.22 -27.78 38.21
N TYR A 959 -1.24 -26.83 39.17
CA TYR A 959 -2.03 -26.91 40.40
C TYR A 959 -3.53 -27.09 40.11
N ARG A 960 -4.18 -28.02 40.82
CA ARG A 960 -5.62 -28.29 40.73
C ARG A 960 -6.28 -28.27 42.10
N VAL A 961 -7.33 -27.46 42.21
CA VAL A 961 -8.30 -27.59 43.30
C VAL A 961 -9.51 -28.34 42.77
N ALA A 962 -9.92 -29.41 43.45
CA ALA A 962 -11.12 -30.14 43.06
C ALA A 962 -12.34 -29.21 43.11
N PRO A 963 -13.34 -29.34 42.21
CA PRO A 963 -14.46 -28.41 42.12
C PRO A 963 -15.25 -28.23 43.43
N ASN A 964 -15.10 -29.17 44.36
CA ASN A 964 -15.84 -29.24 45.61
C ASN A 964 -14.99 -28.84 46.83
N LYS A 965 -13.71 -28.50 46.64
CA LYS A 965 -12.79 -28.07 47.71
C LYS A 965 -12.46 -26.58 47.56
N ARG A 966 -12.25 -25.90 48.68
CA ARG A 966 -11.83 -24.49 48.72
C ARG A 966 -10.32 -24.40 48.54
N SER A 967 -9.84 -23.38 47.84
CA SER A 967 -8.39 -23.15 47.73
C SER A 967 -7.79 -22.67 49.06
N PRO A 968 -6.48 -22.82 49.28
CA PRO A 968 -5.81 -22.28 50.46
C PRO A 968 -5.95 -20.76 50.60
N LYS A 969 -6.13 -20.04 49.48
CA LYS A 969 -6.35 -18.59 49.44
C LYS A 969 -7.79 -18.24 49.84
N GLU A 970 -8.77 -18.99 49.33
CA GLU A 970 -10.17 -18.87 49.76
C GLU A 970 -10.34 -19.20 51.24
N HIS A 971 -9.67 -20.25 51.74
CA HIS A 971 -9.76 -20.66 53.13
C HIS A 971 -9.18 -19.59 54.07
N ARG A 972 -8.01 -19.03 53.77
CA ARG A 972 -7.43 -17.91 54.52
C ARG A 972 -8.35 -16.68 54.55
N LYS A 973 -8.90 -16.31 53.40
CA LYS A 973 -9.80 -15.15 53.30
C LYS A 973 -11.08 -15.33 54.11
N LEU A 974 -11.61 -16.55 54.19
CA LEU A 974 -12.77 -16.85 55.02
C LEU A 974 -12.45 -16.82 56.52
N VAL A 975 -11.23 -17.20 56.92
CA VAL A 975 -10.76 -17.09 58.31
C VAL A 975 -10.54 -15.62 58.69
N GLU A 976 -9.92 -14.82 57.82
CA GLU A 976 -9.74 -13.37 58.03
C GLU A 976 -11.06 -12.62 58.17
N LEU A 977 -12.08 -13.01 57.40
CA LEU A 977 -13.43 -12.46 57.48
C LEU A 977 -14.24 -12.98 58.67
N GLY A 978 -13.66 -13.82 59.54
CA GLY A 978 -14.35 -14.38 60.71
C GLY A 978 -15.45 -15.40 60.39
N LEU A 979 -15.53 -15.87 59.13
CA LEU A 979 -16.58 -16.76 58.63
C LEU A 979 -16.25 -18.25 58.83
N VAL A 980 -14.99 -18.57 59.15
CA VAL A 980 -14.50 -19.92 59.51
C VAL A 980 -13.50 -19.78 60.66
N THR A 981 -13.67 -20.56 61.73
CA THR A 981 -12.74 -20.59 62.87
C THR A 981 -11.71 -21.70 62.75
N LEU A 982 -10.46 -21.41 63.11
CA LEU A 982 -9.42 -22.43 63.20
C LEU A 982 -9.66 -23.35 64.42
N PRO A 983 -9.26 -24.63 64.36
CA PRO A 983 -9.42 -25.56 65.47
C PRO A 983 -8.79 -25.00 66.76
N GLY A 984 -9.56 -24.94 67.85
CA GLY A 984 -9.10 -24.45 69.16
C GLY A 984 -9.31 -22.95 69.42
N GLN A 985 -9.83 -22.17 68.47
CA GLN A 985 -10.19 -20.76 68.67
C GLN A 985 -11.70 -20.53 68.79
N ARG A 986 -12.12 -19.67 69.72
CA ARG A 986 -13.54 -19.24 69.83
C ARG A 986 -13.88 -18.23 68.73
N ALA A 987 -15.10 -18.32 68.22
CA ALA A 987 -15.61 -17.38 67.22
C ALA A 987 -15.60 -15.94 67.74
N ARG A 988 -15.23 -14.98 66.88
CA ARG A 988 -15.25 -13.55 67.18
C ARG A 988 -16.68 -13.06 67.42
N ALA A 989 -16.88 -12.22 68.44
CA ALA A 989 -18.21 -11.75 68.86
C ALA A 989 -18.90 -10.83 67.83
N ASP A 990 -18.09 -10.22 66.96
CA ASP A 990 -18.43 -9.30 65.88
C ASP A 990 -18.53 -9.97 64.49
N ALA A 991 -18.53 -11.31 64.43
CA ALA A 991 -18.58 -12.02 63.16
C ALA A 991 -19.97 -11.88 62.48
N PRO A 992 -20.02 -11.58 61.16
CA PRO A 992 -21.28 -11.46 60.43
C PRO A 992 -22.04 -12.80 60.43
N SER A 993 -23.37 -12.75 60.62
CA SER A 993 -24.22 -13.94 60.76
C SER A 993 -25.36 -13.98 59.73
N GLY A 994 -26.00 -15.14 59.58
CA GLY A 994 -27.22 -15.28 58.77
C GLY A 994 -27.05 -15.04 57.26
N ALA A 995 -27.82 -14.10 56.70
CA ALA A 995 -27.87 -13.85 55.25
C ALA A 995 -26.61 -13.14 54.73
N GLU A 996 -26.03 -12.26 55.54
CA GLU A 996 -24.82 -11.49 55.20
C GLU A 996 -23.59 -12.40 55.13
N ALA A 997 -23.43 -13.30 56.10
CA ALA A 997 -22.40 -14.35 56.07
C ALA A 997 -22.51 -15.21 54.80
N ARG A 998 -23.73 -15.62 54.42
CA ARG A 998 -23.97 -16.40 53.20
C ARG A 998 -23.63 -15.62 51.93
N ARG A 999 -23.89 -14.31 51.91
CA ARG A 999 -23.56 -13.43 50.77
C ARG A 999 -22.06 -13.24 50.64
N LEU A 1000 -21.34 -13.04 51.74
CA LEU A 1000 -19.88 -12.92 51.78
C LEU A 1000 -19.19 -14.23 51.39
N VAL A 1001 -19.65 -15.39 51.89
CA VAL A 1001 -19.13 -16.70 51.46
C VAL A 1001 -19.35 -16.91 49.96
N LYS A 1002 -20.50 -16.50 49.41
CA LYS A 1002 -20.80 -16.61 47.98
C LYS A 1002 -19.97 -15.64 47.14
N ALA A 1003 -19.66 -14.45 47.65
CA ALA A 1003 -18.76 -13.50 47.00
C ALA A 1003 -17.32 -13.99 46.96
N VAL A 1004 -16.83 -14.62 48.04
CA VAL A 1004 -15.49 -15.23 48.08
C VAL A 1004 -15.39 -16.46 47.17
N ALA A 1005 -16.46 -17.26 47.08
CA ALA A 1005 -16.50 -18.50 46.29
C ALA A 1005 -17.03 -18.35 44.85
N GLY A 1006 -17.42 -17.13 44.44
CA GLY A 1006 -18.12 -16.84 43.18
C GLY A 1006 -17.25 -16.31 42.04
N GLY A 1007 -15.96 -16.06 42.29
CA GLY A 1007 -14.97 -15.80 41.24
C GLY A 1007 -14.57 -17.09 40.53
N ALA A 1008 -14.33 -17.03 39.22
CA ALA A 1008 -14.00 -18.17 38.37
C ALA A 1008 -12.99 -19.14 39.03
N ARG A 1009 -13.40 -20.38 39.30
CA ARG A 1009 -12.55 -21.43 39.88
C ARG A 1009 -11.57 -21.96 38.83
N LEU A 1010 -10.57 -21.13 38.51
CA LEU A 1010 -9.37 -21.50 37.77
C LEU A 1010 -8.17 -20.96 38.54
N GLU A 1011 -7.71 -21.70 39.54
CA GLU A 1011 -6.34 -21.53 40.03
C GLU A 1011 -5.44 -22.42 39.16
N GLY A 1012 -4.43 -21.81 38.55
CA GLY A 1012 -3.49 -22.38 37.58
C GLY A 1012 -3.34 -21.48 36.36
N LEU A 1013 -2.11 -21.29 35.90
CA LEU A 1013 -1.73 -20.31 34.85
C LEU A 1013 -2.41 -20.52 33.48
N PHE A 1014 -2.96 -21.71 33.21
CA PHE A 1014 -3.60 -22.03 31.92
C PHE A 1014 -5.14 -22.13 32.02
N PRO A 1015 -5.90 -21.67 31.00
CA PRO A 1015 -7.34 -21.90 30.88
C PRO A 1015 -7.70 -23.40 30.92
N ARG A 1016 -8.92 -23.75 31.35
CA ARG A 1016 -9.34 -25.16 31.51
C ARG A 1016 -9.23 -25.95 30.20
N GLU A 1017 -9.52 -25.30 29.07
CA GLU A 1017 -9.49 -25.91 27.74
C GLU A 1017 -8.07 -26.19 27.24
N MET A 1018 -7.05 -25.63 27.92
CA MET A 1018 -5.63 -25.77 27.59
C MET A 1018 -4.85 -26.48 28.71
N ARG A 1019 -5.48 -27.38 29.46
CA ARG A 1019 -4.78 -28.24 30.45
C ARG A 1019 -4.80 -29.69 29.94
N VAL A 1020 -3.70 -30.41 30.09
CA VAL A 1020 -3.63 -31.85 29.76
C VAL A 1020 -4.72 -32.59 30.56
N PRO A 1021 -5.55 -33.47 29.96
CA PRO A 1021 -6.50 -34.27 30.70
C PRO A 1021 -5.76 -35.11 31.74
N THR A 1022 -6.01 -34.90 33.03
CA THR A 1022 -5.64 -35.92 34.02
C THR A 1022 -6.59 -37.08 33.82
N ALA A 1023 -6.07 -38.30 33.73
CA ALA A 1023 -6.83 -39.54 33.63
C ALA A 1023 -7.66 -39.80 34.90
N THR A 1024 -8.67 -38.96 35.15
CA THR A 1024 -9.63 -39.15 36.23
C THR A 1024 -11.02 -39.11 35.60
N LEU A 1025 -11.57 -40.31 35.42
CA LEU A 1025 -12.92 -40.53 34.89
C LEU A 1025 -13.95 -39.82 35.76
N GLY A 1026 -14.75 -38.95 35.15
CA GLY A 1026 -15.92 -38.38 35.80
C GLY A 1026 -16.99 -39.45 36.00
N ARG A 1027 -17.67 -39.41 37.16
CA ARG A 1027 -18.73 -40.36 37.59
C ARG A 1027 -19.98 -40.40 36.69
N LYS A 1028 -20.04 -39.55 35.66
CA LYS A 1028 -20.97 -39.63 34.52
C LYS A 1028 -20.07 -39.63 33.28
N GLY A 1029 -19.92 -40.79 32.66
CA GLY A 1029 -19.00 -41.02 31.55
C GLY A 1029 -19.16 -40.01 30.42
N TRP A 1030 -18.08 -39.80 29.67
CA TRP A 1030 -18.16 -39.13 28.38
C TRP A 1030 -19.16 -39.88 27.49
N PRO A 1031 -19.95 -39.19 26.64
CA PRO A 1031 -20.67 -39.88 25.58
C PRO A 1031 -19.67 -40.69 24.77
N ALA A 1032 -19.94 -42.00 24.64
CA ALA A 1032 -19.04 -42.94 24.01
C ALA A 1032 -18.71 -42.51 22.58
N PHE A 1033 -17.43 -42.59 22.26
CA PHE A 1033 -16.93 -42.65 20.90
C PHE A 1033 -17.34 -44.01 20.35
N GLU A 1034 -18.39 -44.06 19.54
CA GLU A 1034 -18.70 -45.23 18.71
C GLU A 1034 -18.22 -44.97 17.29
N GLY A 1035 -17.16 -45.66 16.91
CA GLY A 1035 -16.97 -46.16 15.56
C GLY A 1035 -16.41 -47.59 15.67
N PRO A 1036 -16.39 -48.41 14.61
CA PRO A 1036 -17.16 -48.35 13.36
C PRO A 1036 -18.19 -49.50 13.26
N GLN A 1037 -19.32 -49.23 12.61
CA GLN A 1037 -20.03 -50.15 11.72
C GLN A 1037 -20.29 -49.43 10.40
#